data_AF-A0A524CGE8-F1
#
_entry.id   AF-A0A524CGE8-F1
#
_cell.length_a   1.000
_cell.length_b   1.000
_cell.length_c   1.000
_cell.angle_alpha   90.00
_cell.angle_beta   90.00
_cell.angle_gamma   90.00
#
_symmetry.space_group_name_H-M   'P 1'
#
loop_
_entity.id
_entity.type
_entity.pdbx_description
1 polymer ?
#
loop_
_entity_poly.entity_id
_entity_poly.type
_entity_poly.pdbx_seq_one_letter_code
_entity_poly.pdbx_strand_id
1 'polypeptide(L)'
;MDDVDDLYKRKSEVKIYPKSMIMIPGRYKDCESLLLALKPETGYLNTHRSRDSVNNISELFYEVEEFVEHPALNGEEKEKILKKFAERFSNKLYGELLEDKWNKKLIGINASLPTEKEMLDSFGKIKSDIEILWYNKPFEIKRLSSGFKKIEPPLSESALLEHLKYNISEPSANFVIENTLKLGANLMNLANTGTIDEIQDDILNYVVELLNCRLKDKQEGCEANQFLSTANSITNDISVQFNNFLDISKKFLTSGEKGSLVELTVKLRNYLNNSLSMESENYTELSEFLIKSIKQSLIETENLRANELESIINYFSEILKNSINLTKKNLPRYLRRRKIILLLRDFGKILDEIFKGEQKPARILSNKIMEKFNLFLMNQIEIDPFIISKSPEMNEEKIVKVFKSLVNENLEDFFNEVVLDIRDLVFFAESMMEKDSKVIRNHIEKFKKFSGEIQFLLGYISRYSTVNRFLKEEPDEEIKDPVTFANRFHRFLERRIGGINLDWKDYILEWIKDYGKKFFNVEEQRDWNLKEIYDDFITYLEQREQKEQKCETFIEVLDTYIAKNSTEKDRENYLDFFKQYELSIEIKTEFPIYIKQRIDKTINEFNVNEEKIKPVNYLNIDNNDSFYGFLRENELKYFSKLLPRPISLILKHNLTNDEKESFSADLFHVLKFRYWGVNSLQIEILDNFKEVHREWMKEL
;
A
#
# COMPACT_ATOMS: atom_id res chain seq x y z
N MET A 1 17.09 -28.12 -3.67
CA MET A 1 17.63 -26.76 -3.46
C MET A 1 17.30 -25.83 -4.62
N ASP A 2 16.89 -26.37 -5.79
CA ASP A 2 16.50 -25.60 -6.98
C ASP A 2 14.99 -25.25 -7.09
N ASP A 3 14.12 -25.77 -6.22
CA ASP A 3 12.66 -25.51 -6.30
C ASP A 3 12.19 -24.26 -5.53
N VAL A 4 13.05 -23.67 -4.69
CA VAL A 4 12.73 -22.44 -3.96
C VAL A 4 12.96 -21.21 -4.85
N ASP A 5 13.97 -21.24 -5.72
CA ASP A 5 14.33 -20.14 -6.63
C ASP A 5 13.31 -19.92 -7.75
N ASP A 6 12.59 -20.96 -8.19
CA ASP A 6 11.60 -20.85 -9.27
C ASP A 6 10.29 -20.19 -8.79
N LEU A 7 10.01 -20.27 -7.48
CA LEU A 7 8.90 -19.59 -6.81
C LEU A 7 9.20 -18.10 -6.58
N TYR A 8 10.47 -17.75 -6.34
CA TYR A 8 10.95 -16.37 -6.31
C TYR A 8 10.96 -15.72 -7.70
N LYS A 9 11.38 -16.44 -8.76
CA LYS A 9 11.40 -15.93 -10.14
C LYS A 9 10.02 -15.63 -10.71
N ARG A 10 9.00 -16.43 -10.40
CA ARG A 10 7.61 -16.17 -10.86
C ARG A 10 6.90 -15.07 -10.08
N LYS A 11 7.36 -14.74 -8.87
CA LYS A 11 6.83 -13.64 -8.04
C LYS A 11 7.60 -12.32 -8.21
N SER A 12 8.77 -12.34 -8.86
CA SER A 12 9.63 -11.15 -9.07
C SER A 12 9.42 -10.43 -10.41
N GLU A 13 8.38 -10.73 -11.18
CA GLU A 13 7.99 -9.89 -12.34
C GLU A 13 7.31 -8.58 -11.88
N VAL A 14 7.88 -7.90 -10.89
CA VAL A 14 7.60 -6.48 -10.68
C VAL A 14 8.55 -5.75 -11.61
N LYS A 15 8.02 -5.27 -12.74
CA LYS A 15 8.74 -4.37 -13.65
C LYS A 15 9.24 -3.17 -12.84
N ILE A 16 10.53 -3.15 -12.53
CA ILE A 16 11.20 -1.97 -11.98
C ILE A 16 11.18 -0.93 -13.10
N TYR A 17 10.50 0.20 -12.86
CA TYR A 17 10.49 1.31 -13.80
C TYR A 17 11.91 1.86 -14.00
N PRO A 18 12.21 2.44 -15.18
CA PRO A 18 13.37 3.31 -15.31
C PRO A 18 13.24 4.47 -14.33
N LYS A 19 14.38 4.95 -13.81
CA LYS A 19 14.51 6.11 -12.91
C LYS A 19 13.87 7.41 -13.45
N SER A 20 13.37 7.43 -14.69
CA SER A 20 12.78 8.59 -15.36
C SER A 20 11.33 8.90 -14.98
N MET A 21 10.61 8.03 -14.26
CA MET A 21 9.29 8.35 -13.70
C MET A 21 9.42 8.98 -12.30
N ILE A 22 10.07 10.13 -12.23
CA ILE A 22 9.94 11.04 -11.08
C ILE A 22 8.81 12.00 -11.44
N MET A 23 7.62 11.82 -10.86
CA MET A 23 6.60 12.87 -10.88
C MET A 23 7.08 13.98 -9.94
N ILE A 24 7.79 14.97 -10.49
CA ILE A 24 8.01 16.25 -9.81
C ILE A 24 6.77 17.10 -10.10
N PRO A 25 5.98 17.52 -9.09
CA PRO A 25 4.89 18.45 -9.31
C PRO A 25 5.48 19.83 -9.66
N GLY A 26 5.67 20.08 -10.96
CA GLY A 26 6.06 21.38 -11.53
C GLY A 26 4.86 22.12 -12.11
N ARG A 27 5.04 23.41 -12.45
CA ARG A 27 4.02 24.20 -13.14
C ARG A 27 3.88 23.69 -14.58
N TYR A 28 2.73 23.93 -15.23
CA TYR A 28 2.48 23.53 -16.63
C TYR A 28 3.60 23.93 -17.63
N LYS A 29 4.29 25.04 -17.38
CA LYS A 29 5.48 25.49 -18.15
C LYS A 29 6.70 24.56 -18.05
N ASP A 30 6.83 23.83 -16.95
CA ASP A 30 7.96 22.90 -16.74
C ASP A 30 7.74 21.60 -17.56
N CYS A 31 6.47 21.19 -17.76
CA CYS A 31 6.09 20.11 -18.68
C CYS A 31 6.22 20.50 -20.16
N GLU A 32 6.08 21.79 -20.48
CA GLU A 32 6.31 22.34 -21.83
C GLU A 32 7.78 22.16 -22.26
N SER A 33 8.71 22.21 -21.30
CA SER A 33 10.14 21.92 -21.51
C SER A 33 10.39 20.44 -21.81
N LEU A 34 9.61 19.52 -21.23
CA LEU A 34 9.66 18.09 -21.52
C LEU A 34 9.12 17.81 -22.94
N LEU A 35 8.03 18.47 -23.34
CA LEU A 35 7.45 18.37 -24.68
C LEU A 35 8.31 19.04 -25.77
N LEU A 36 8.97 20.17 -25.45
CA LEU A 36 10.02 20.77 -26.28
C LEU A 36 11.29 19.90 -26.33
N ALA A 37 11.61 19.15 -25.27
CA ALA A 37 12.74 18.23 -25.25
C ALA A 37 12.48 16.93 -26.03
N LEU A 38 11.21 16.55 -26.20
CA LEU A 38 10.73 15.42 -27.01
C LEU A 38 10.59 15.77 -28.51
N LYS A 39 10.74 17.05 -28.90
CA LYS A 39 10.80 17.40 -30.32
C LYS A 39 12.08 16.82 -30.95
N PRO A 40 11.97 16.07 -32.06
CA PRO A 40 13.15 15.61 -32.79
C PRO A 40 13.78 16.82 -33.50
N GLU A 41 14.84 17.40 -32.93
CA GLU A 41 15.68 18.35 -33.66
C GLU A 41 16.77 17.62 -34.45
N THR A 42 16.77 17.89 -35.74
CA THR A 42 17.75 17.50 -36.76
C THR A 42 19.07 18.25 -36.54
N GLY A 43 19.85 17.83 -35.53
CA GLY A 43 21.13 18.46 -35.17
C GLY A 43 22.26 17.45 -34.92
N TYR A 44 23.43 17.76 -35.48
CA TYR A 44 24.61 16.93 -35.76
C TYR A 44 25.17 16.06 -34.61
N LEU A 45 25.56 14.82 -34.97
CA LEU A 45 26.24 13.79 -34.17
C LEU A 45 27.68 14.20 -33.83
N ASN A 46 28.11 13.95 -32.58
CA ASN A 46 29.50 14.14 -32.15
C ASN A 46 30.30 12.85 -32.41
N THR A 47 31.17 12.88 -33.41
CA THR A 47 31.87 11.74 -34.04
C THR A 47 33.04 11.16 -33.24
N HIS A 48 33.45 11.79 -32.14
CA HIS A 48 34.65 11.39 -31.41
C HIS A 48 34.42 10.28 -30.37
N ARG A 49 33.36 10.35 -29.54
CA ARG A 49 33.01 9.28 -28.59
C ARG A 49 32.41 8.04 -29.25
N SER A 50 31.72 8.23 -30.37
CA SER A 50 31.24 7.14 -31.22
C SER A 50 32.41 6.31 -31.76
N ARG A 51 33.60 6.89 -31.92
CA ARG A 51 34.80 6.18 -32.36
C ARG A 51 35.33 5.20 -31.30
N ASP A 52 35.31 5.57 -30.02
CA ASP A 52 35.81 4.69 -28.93
C ASP A 52 34.83 3.55 -28.62
N SER A 53 33.52 3.81 -28.61
CA SER A 53 32.50 2.74 -28.51
C SER A 53 32.49 1.85 -29.75
N VAL A 54 32.69 2.40 -30.95
CA VAL A 54 32.88 1.61 -32.18
C VAL A 54 34.14 0.76 -32.08
N ASN A 55 35.24 1.26 -31.52
CA ASN A 55 36.47 0.47 -31.36
C ASN A 55 36.28 -0.71 -30.39
N ASN A 56 35.74 -0.47 -29.18
CA ASN A 56 35.48 -1.54 -28.20
C ASN A 56 34.45 -2.57 -28.70
N ILE A 57 33.49 -2.15 -29.54
CA ILE A 57 32.50 -3.08 -30.10
C ILE A 57 33.04 -3.77 -31.37
N SER A 58 33.97 -3.14 -32.10
CA SER A 58 34.69 -3.79 -33.21
C SER A 58 35.61 -4.92 -32.71
N GLU A 59 36.10 -4.85 -31.47
CA GLU A 59 36.79 -5.97 -30.83
C GLU A 59 35.86 -7.17 -30.60
N LEU A 60 34.59 -6.92 -30.24
CA LEU A 60 33.55 -7.97 -30.09
C LEU A 60 33.07 -8.54 -31.44
N PHE A 61 33.26 -7.82 -32.55
CA PHE A 61 32.97 -8.33 -33.89
C PHE A 61 33.86 -9.51 -34.25
N TYR A 62 35.14 -9.48 -33.85
CA TYR A 62 36.06 -10.60 -34.08
C TYR A 62 35.62 -11.87 -33.36
N GLU A 63 35.15 -11.77 -32.11
CA GLU A 63 34.66 -12.92 -31.34
C GLU A 63 33.37 -13.52 -31.93
N VAL A 64 32.49 -12.67 -32.47
CA VAL A 64 31.25 -13.12 -33.11
C VAL A 64 31.51 -13.70 -34.50
N GLU A 65 32.43 -13.13 -35.28
CA GLU A 65 32.88 -13.73 -36.54
C GLU A 65 33.53 -15.10 -36.31
N GLU A 66 34.41 -15.24 -35.32
CA GLU A 66 35.02 -16.51 -34.93
C GLU A 66 33.96 -17.55 -34.48
N PHE A 67 32.94 -17.11 -33.75
CA PHE A 67 31.83 -17.96 -33.32
C PHE A 67 30.92 -18.39 -34.48
N VAL A 68 30.70 -17.51 -35.47
CA VAL A 68 29.88 -17.77 -36.66
C VAL A 68 30.64 -18.65 -37.67
N GLU A 69 31.97 -18.66 -37.66
CA GLU A 69 32.79 -19.57 -38.47
C GLU A 69 32.81 -21.01 -37.95
N HIS A 70 32.24 -21.29 -36.76
CA HIS A 70 32.22 -22.63 -36.19
C HIS A 70 31.58 -23.66 -37.17
N PRO A 71 32.26 -24.79 -37.47
CA PRO A 71 31.85 -25.73 -38.52
C PRO A 71 30.53 -26.47 -38.24
N ALA A 72 30.02 -26.37 -37.01
CA ALA A 72 28.74 -26.97 -36.60
C ALA A 72 27.50 -26.13 -36.95
N LEU A 73 27.67 -24.85 -37.33
CA LEU A 73 26.57 -23.95 -37.64
C LEU A 73 26.24 -24.00 -39.13
N ASN A 74 24.97 -24.22 -39.47
CA ASN A 74 24.50 -24.13 -40.86
C ASN A 74 24.28 -22.67 -41.29
N GLY A 75 24.09 -22.42 -42.59
CA GLY A 75 23.99 -21.06 -43.14
C GLY A 75 22.86 -20.21 -42.53
N GLU A 76 21.71 -20.82 -42.24
CA GLU A 76 20.57 -20.11 -41.62
C GLU A 76 20.81 -19.77 -40.15
N GLU A 77 21.52 -20.62 -39.41
CA GLU A 77 21.89 -20.37 -38.01
C GLU A 77 22.92 -19.24 -37.90
N LYS A 78 23.89 -19.22 -38.83
CA LYS A 78 24.87 -18.12 -38.95
C LYS A 78 24.18 -16.78 -39.19
N GLU A 79 23.22 -16.75 -40.12
CA GLU A 79 22.45 -15.55 -40.45
C GLU A 79 21.60 -15.05 -39.26
N LYS A 80 20.96 -15.97 -38.51
CA LYS A 80 20.20 -15.62 -37.30
C LYS A 80 21.08 -15.02 -36.20
N ILE A 81 22.28 -15.57 -35.99
CA ILE A 81 23.22 -15.06 -34.97
C ILE A 81 23.66 -13.64 -35.34
N LEU A 82 24.08 -13.42 -36.60
CA LEU A 82 24.48 -12.11 -37.10
C LEU A 82 23.36 -11.07 -37.01
N LYS A 83 22.12 -11.44 -37.37
CA LYS A 83 20.96 -10.54 -37.29
C LYS A 83 20.65 -10.14 -35.85
N LYS A 84 20.72 -11.08 -34.91
CA LYS A 84 20.46 -10.84 -33.48
C LYS A 84 21.55 -10.00 -32.82
N PHE A 85 22.80 -10.16 -33.28
CA PHE A 85 23.91 -9.32 -32.88
C PHE A 85 23.74 -7.89 -33.41
N ALA A 86 23.45 -7.71 -34.70
CA ALA A 86 23.21 -6.40 -35.31
C ALA A 86 22.06 -5.63 -34.65
N GLU A 87 20.97 -6.32 -34.29
CA GLU A 87 19.84 -5.72 -33.60
C GLU A 87 20.21 -5.25 -32.18
N ARG A 88 20.92 -6.09 -31.40
CA ARG A 88 21.40 -5.74 -30.06
C ARG A 88 22.43 -4.60 -30.10
N PHE A 89 23.31 -4.62 -31.10
CA PHE A 89 24.30 -3.58 -31.34
C PHE A 89 23.63 -2.23 -31.61
N SER A 90 22.67 -2.21 -32.54
CA SER A 90 21.89 -1.01 -32.88
C SER A 90 21.16 -0.46 -31.65
N ASN A 91 20.51 -1.32 -30.86
CA ASN A 91 19.78 -0.90 -29.66
C ASN A 91 20.70 -0.34 -28.56
N LYS A 92 21.89 -0.93 -28.36
CA LYS A 92 22.88 -0.45 -27.38
C LYS A 92 23.46 0.90 -27.79
N LEU A 93 23.89 1.04 -29.04
CA LEU A 93 24.42 2.29 -29.59
C LEU A 93 23.38 3.42 -29.50
N TYR A 94 22.12 3.10 -29.81
CA TYR A 94 21.02 4.05 -29.71
C TYR A 94 20.70 4.45 -28.25
N GLY A 95 20.77 3.51 -27.31
CA GLY A 95 20.63 3.77 -25.88
C GLY A 95 21.73 4.69 -25.33
N GLU A 96 22.99 4.43 -25.67
CA GLU A 96 24.13 5.26 -25.26
C GLU A 96 24.04 6.67 -25.88
N LEU A 97 23.63 6.79 -27.14
CA LEU A 97 23.40 8.08 -27.80
C LEU A 97 22.27 8.90 -27.16
N LEU A 98 21.22 8.22 -26.68
CA LEU A 98 20.13 8.87 -25.95
C LEU A 98 20.60 9.32 -24.56
N GLU A 99 21.30 8.47 -23.82
CA GLU A 99 21.82 8.78 -22.48
C GLU A 99 22.77 9.99 -22.51
N ASP A 100 23.68 10.07 -23.48
CA ASP A 100 24.61 11.21 -23.62
C ASP A 100 23.91 12.50 -24.07
N LYS A 101 22.84 12.41 -24.87
CA LYS A 101 21.96 13.55 -25.20
C LYS A 101 21.19 14.05 -23.98
N TRP A 102 20.75 13.14 -23.12
CA TRP A 102 20.08 13.45 -21.86
C TRP A 102 21.05 14.09 -20.87
N ASN A 103 22.26 13.54 -20.73
CA ASN A 103 23.30 14.11 -19.88
C ASN A 103 23.69 15.51 -20.35
N LYS A 104 23.92 15.75 -21.65
CA LYS A 104 24.23 17.12 -22.16
C LYS A 104 23.12 18.15 -21.97
N LYS A 105 21.85 17.74 -21.96
CA LYS A 105 20.72 18.64 -21.62
C LYS A 105 20.56 18.87 -20.11
N LEU A 106 21.10 17.98 -19.27
CA LEU A 106 21.11 18.07 -17.81
C LEU A 106 22.40 18.71 -17.24
N ILE A 107 23.48 18.76 -18.02
CA ILE A 107 24.75 19.47 -17.71
C ILE A 107 24.55 20.99 -17.87
N GLY A 108 23.66 21.54 -17.04
CA GLY A 108 23.62 22.94 -16.63
C GLY A 108 23.53 23.05 -15.10
N ILE A 109 23.41 21.93 -14.39
CA ILE A 109 23.36 21.85 -12.93
C ILE A 109 24.71 21.30 -12.46
N ASN A 110 25.75 22.14 -12.47
CA ASN A 110 27.09 21.82 -11.92
C ASN A 110 27.16 22.02 -10.39
N ALA A 111 26.02 22.23 -9.72
CA ALA A 111 25.94 22.22 -8.27
C ALA A 111 25.24 20.93 -7.86
N SER A 112 25.94 20.07 -7.11
CA SER A 112 25.33 18.91 -6.44
C SER A 112 24.06 19.36 -5.74
N LEU A 113 22.91 18.73 -6.04
CA LEU A 113 21.68 19.06 -5.35
C LEU A 113 21.86 18.76 -3.85
N PRO A 114 21.36 19.61 -2.94
CA PRO A 114 21.49 19.42 -1.48
C PRO A 114 20.78 18.16 -0.95
N THR A 115 20.19 17.36 -1.84
CA THR A 115 19.49 16.10 -1.58
C THR A 115 20.21 14.89 -2.20
N GLU A 116 21.37 15.10 -2.83
CA GLU A 116 22.23 14.05 -3.33
C GLU A 116 22.85 13.25 -2.19
N LYS A 117 23.11 11.96 -2.43
CA LYS A 117 23.59 11.03 -1.38
C LYS A 117 24.90 11.49 -0.74
N GLU A 118 25.73 12.22 -1.48
CA GLU A 118 27.04 12.71 -1.03
C GLU A 118 26.91 13.89 -0.05
N MET A 119 25.80 14.63 -0.11
CA MET A 119 25.51 15.82 0.72
C MET A 119 24.64 15.50 1.93
N LEU A 120 24.40 14.21 2.20
CA LEU A 120 23.40 13.75 3.17
C LEU A 120 24.02 12.80 4.21
N ASP A 121 23.92 13.18 5.47
CA ASP A 121 24.35 12.36 6.61
C ASP A 121 23.16 11.63 7.26
N SER A 122 23.38 10.39 7.68
CA SER A 122 22.36 9.59 8.35
C SER A 122 22.38 9.80 9.85
N PHE A 123 21.24 10.18 10.43
CA PHE A 123 21.10 10.37 11.87
C PHE A 123 20.03 9.46 12.51
N GLY A 124 19.22 8.78 11.70
CA GLY A 124 18.18 7.88 12.22
C GLY A 124 17.90 6.73 11.26
N LYS A 125 17.45 5.61 11.83
CA LYS A 125 17.03 4.45 11.06
C LYS A 125 15.83 3.78 11.70
N ILE A 126 14.78 3.54 10.93
CA ILE A 126 13.61 2.79 11.36
C ILE A 126 13.63 1.43 10.68
N LYS A 127 13.47 0.36 11.45
CA LYS A 127 13.19 -0.99 10.93
C LYS A 127 11.77 -1.35 11.30
N SER A 128 10.99 -1.85 10.35
CA SER A 128 9.57 -2.13 10.52
C SER A 128 9.16 -3.35 9.72
N ASP A 129 8.33 -4.19 10.31
CA ASP A 129 7.61 -5.23 9.57
C ASP A 129 6.39 -4.61 8.88
N ILE A 130 6.12 -5.04 7.66
CA ILE A 130 5.02 -4.53 6.84
C ILE A 130 4.02 -5.63 6.50
N GLU A 131 2.75 -5.26 6.56
CA GLU A 131 1.63 -6.03 6.04
C GLU A 131 1.10 -5.35 4.78
N ILE A 132 0.90 -6.12 3.72
CA ILE A 132 0.23 -5.63 2.51
C ILE A 132 -1.23 -6.08 2.58
N LEU A 133 -2.16 -5.15 2.44
CA LEU A 133 -3.59 -5.41 2.38
C LEU A 133 -3.99 -5.69 0.92
N TRP A 134 -3.93 -6.96 0.54
CA TRP A 134 -4.24 -7.47 -0.79
C TRP A 134 -5.75 -7.46 -1.10
N TYR A 135 -6.60 -7.49 -0.07
CA TYR A 135 -8.05 -7.36 -0.24
C TYR A 135 -8.50 -5.92 -0.53
N ASN A 136 -7.63 -4.92 -0.31
CA ASN A 136 -7.90 -3.53 -0.63
C ASN A 136 -7.46 -3.20 -2.06
N LYS A 137 -8.25 -2.37 -2.76
CA LYS A 137 -7.93 -1.83 -4.09
C LYS A 137 -8.07 -0.31 -4.04
N PRO A 138 -6.98 0.47 -4.17
CA PRO A 138 -5.57 0.05 -4.36
C PRO A 138 -5.01 -0.72 -3.15
N PHE A 139 -3.94 -1.50 -3.36
CA PHE A 139 -3.25 -2.18 -2.27
C PHE A 139 -2.63 -1.17 -1.30
N GLU A 140 -2.77 -1.44 -0.01
CA GLU A 140 -2.23 -0.61 1.07
C GLU A 140 -1.10 -1.31 1.79
N ILE A 141 -0.07 -0.56 2.21
CA ILE A 141 1.01 -1.06 3.05
C ILE A 141 0.79 -0.53 4.47
N LYS A 142 0.57 -1.43 5.42
CA LYS A 142 0.52 -1.15 6.86
C LYS A 142 1.83 -1.56 7.52
N ARG A 143 2.17 -0.87 8.61
CA ARG A 143 3.29 -1.23 9.48
C ARG A 143 2.77 -1.96 10.71
N LEU A 144 3.43 -3.05 11.10
CA LEU A 144 3.04 -3.86 12.25
C LEU A 144 3.89 -3.54 13.49
N SER A 145 5.20 -3.44 13.30
CA SER A 145 6.18 -3.14 14.34
C SER A 145 7.11 -2.03 13.85
N SER A 146 7.68 -1.19 14.72
CA SER A 146 8.76 -0.29 14.33
C SER A 146 9.78 -0.13 15.45
N GLY A 147 11.05 -0.39 15.13
CA GLY A 147 12.17 -0.06 15.98
C GLY A 147 12.95 1.10 15.38
N PHE A 148 13.01 2.23 16.09
CA PHE A 148 13.89 3.32 15.76
C PHE A 148 15.28 3.10 16.37
N LYS A 149 16.30 3.36 15.57
CA LYS A 149 17.69 3.38 15.97
C LYS A 149 18.25 4.76 15.66
N LYS A 150 18.57 5.52 16.71
CA LYS A 150 19.37 6.75 16.60
C LYS A 150 20.76 6.37 16.10
N ILE A 151 21.25 7.09 15.10
CA ILE A 151 22.61 6.96 14.59
C ILE A 151 23.30 8.26 14.98
N GLU A 152 24.43 8.19 15.67
CA GLU A 152 25.18 9.41 15.97
C GLU A 152 25.68 10.00 14.66
N PRO A 153 25.25 11.23 14.32
CA PRO A 153 25.76 11.90 13.14
C PRO A 153 27.23 12.28 13.39
N PRO A 154 28.06 12.38 12.33
CA PRO A 154 29.48 12.71 12.44
C PRO A 154 29.69 14.22 12.71
N LEU A 155 29.16 14.71 13.83
CA LEU A 155 29.15 16.12 14.25
C LEU A 155 29.89 16.30 15.58
N SER A 156 30.44 17.49 15.83
CA SER A 156 31.03 17.88 17.13
C SER A 156 29.94 18.01 18.21
N GLU A 157 30.31 18.03 19.50
CA GLU A 157 29.34 18.12 20.60
C GLU A 157 28.46 19.38 20.56
N SER A 158 29.02 20.54 20.20
CA SER A 158 28.26 21.78 20.02
C SER A 158 27.28 21.69 18.84
N ALA A 159 27.75 21.14 17.71
CA ALA A 159 26.92 20.95 16.51
C ALA A 159 25.85 19.86 16.71
N LEU A 160 26.07 18.89 17.58
CA LEU A 160 25.09 17.88 17.96
C LEU A 160 23.90 18.51 18.70
N LEU A 161 24.14 19.46 19.60
CA LEU A 161 23.08 20.18 20.31
C LEU A 161 22.22 21.00 19.34
N GLU A 162 22.86 21.72 18.42
CA GLU A 162 22.14 22.43 17.37
C GLU A 162 21.39 21.47 16.44
N HIS A 163 21.99 20.34 16.06
CA HIS A 163 21.31 19.32 15.26
C HIS A 163 20.05 18.77 15.94
N LEU A 164 20.08 18.54 17.25
CA LEU A 164 18.91 18.12 18.03
C LEU A 164 17.74 19.11 17.91
N LYS A 165 18.00 20.41 17.75
CA LYS A 165 16.96 21.43 17.57
C LYS A 165 16.23 21.28 16.23
N TYR A 166 16.85 20.71 15.19
CA TYR A 166 16.28 20.63 13.85
C TYR A 166 15.98 19.21 13.35
N ASN A 167 16.41 18.16 14.07
CA ASN A 167 16.22 16.78 13.63
C ASN A 167 14.74 16.31 13.62
N ILE A 168 14.45 15.28 12.85
CA ILE A 168 13.14 14.63 12.88
C ILE A 168 13.17 13.50 13.92
N SER A 169 12.34 13.62 14.95
CA SER A 169 12.18 12.59 15.97
C SER A 169 11.43 11.35 15.47
N GLU A 170 11.55 10.23 16.19
CA GLU A 170 10.90 8.97 15.83
C GLU A 170 9.38 9.11 15.58
N PRO A 171 8.56 9.70 16.48
CA PRO A 171 7.11 9.75 16.26
C PRO A 171 6.74 10.61 15.05
N SER A 172 7.49 11.68 14.81
CA SER A 172 7.32 12.53 13.64
C SER A 172 7.67 11.78 12.36
N ALA A 173 8.78 11.04 12.35
CA ALA A 173 9.16 10.19 11.22
C ALA A 173 8.10 9.12 10.95
N ASN A 174 7.65 8.39 11.98
CA ASN A 174 6.62 7.35 11.88
C ASN A 174 5.32 7.92 11.28
N PHE A 175 4.86 9.08 11.75
CA PHE A 175 3.67 9.75 11.19
C PHE A 175 3.84 10.13 9.72
N VAL A 176 4.99 10.69 9.34
CA VAL A 176 5.29 11.04 7.95
C VAL A 176 5.30 9.79 7.07
N ILE A 177 5.93 8.71 7.53
CA ILE A 177 6.04 7.43 6.81
C ILE A 177 4.65 6.84 6.54
N GLU A 178 3.81 6.74 7.57
CA GLU A 178 2.46 6.18 7.42
C GLU A 178 1.61 6.98 6.42
N ASN A 179 1.66 8.30 6.50
CA ASN A 179 0.94 9.16 5.55
C ASN A 179 1.53 9.07 4.14
N THR A 180 2.83 8.83 4.01
CA THR A 180 3.49 8.63 2.71
C THR A 180 3.06 7.32 2.06
N LEU A 181 2.95 6.23 2.84
CA LEU A 181 2.44 4.95 2.34
C LEU A 181 0.96 5.07 1.90
N LYS A 182 0.12 5.74 2.70
CA LYS A 182 -1.28 6.06 2.33
C LYS A 182 -1.38 6.93 1.08
N LEU A 183 -0.54 7.96 0.97
CA LEU A 183 -0.47 8.82 -0.21
C LEU A 183 -0.10 8.00 -1.45
N GLY A 184 0.86 7.08 -1.33
CA GLY A 184 1.23 6.18 -2.42
C GLY A 184 0.04 5.37 -2.94
N ALA A 185 -0.76 4.78 -2.05
CA ALA A 185 -1.99 4.08 -2.42
C ALA A 185 -2.99 5.01 -3.12
N ASN A 186 -3.25 6.20 -2.56
CA ASN A 186 -4.16 7.20 -3.15
C ASN A 186 -3.72 7.65 -4.55
N LEU A 187 -2.41 7.88 -4.75
CA LEU A 187 -1.85 8.23 -6.05
C LEU A 187 -2.01 7.10 -7.07
N MET A 188 -1.84 5.84 -6.66
CA MET A 188 -2.13 4.70 -7.53
C MET A 188 -3.62 4.62 -7.90
N ASN A 189 -4.52 4.93 -6.96
CA ASN A 189 -5.95 4.99 -7.27
C ASN A 189 -6.26 6.06 -8.32
N LEU A 190 -5.70 7.26 -8.14
CA LEU A 190 -5.84 8.36 -9.11
C LEU A 190 -5.25 7.99 -10.47
N ALA A 191 -4.06 7.41 -10.50
CA ALA A 191 -3.44 6.95 -11.75
C ALA A 191 -4.32 5.88 -12.44
N ASN A 192 -4.90 4.96 -11.67
CA ASN A 192 -5.81 3.95 -12.21
C ASN A 192 -7.07 4.55 -12.84
N THR A 193 -7.65 5.62 -12.27
CA THR A 193 -8.81 6.29 -12.89
C THR A 193 -8.53 6.84 -14.28
N GLY A 194 -7.28 7.23 -14.59
CA GLY A 194 -6.88 7.75 -15.89
C GLY A 194 -6.37 6.71 -16.89
N THR A 195 -6.33 5.42 -16.54
CA THR A 195 -5.77 4.35 -17.40
C THR A 195 -6.79 3.34 -17.93
N ILE A 196 -8.05 3.46 -17.52
CA ILE A 196 -9.11 2.60 -18.04
C ILE A 196 -9.48 3.12 -19.43
N ASP A 197 -9.34 2.30 -20.46
CA ASP A 197 -9.92 2.57 -21.77
C ASP A 197 -11.45 2.52 -21.63
N GLU A 198 -12.10 3.68 -21.76
CA GLU A 198 -13.56 3.82 -21.59
C GLU A 198 -14.34 2.91 -22.54
N ILE A 199 -13.85 2.74 -23.78
CA ILE A 199 -14.51 1.90 -24.78
C ILE A 199 -14.39 0.43 -24.38
N GLN A 200 -13.24 0.04 -23.83
CA GLN A 200 -13.04 -1.31 -23.31
C GLN A 200 -13.91 -1.59 -22.07
N ASP A 201 -14.05 -0.63 -21.15
CA ASP A 201 -14.92 -0.73 -19.97
C ASP A 201 -16.39 -0.90 -20.40
N ASP A 202 -16.86 -0.07 -21.33
CA ASP A 202 -18.22 -0.13 -21.90
C ASP A 202 -18.49 -1.49 -22.57
N ILE A 203 -17.56 -1.96 -23.42
CA ILE A 203 -17.67 -3.27 -24.08
C ILE A 203 -17.70 -4.41 -23.07
N LEU A 204 -16.87 -4.36 -22.02
CA LEU A 204 -16.86 -5.41 -21.01
C LEU A 204 -18.15 -5.43 -20.20
N ASN A 205 -18.68 -4.27 -19.82
CA ASN A 205 -19.97 -4.19 -19.17
C ASN A 205 -21.04 -4.83 -20.04
N TYR A 206 -21.07 -4.44 -21.33
CA TYR A 206 -22.00 -4.99 -22.31
C TYR A 206 -21.88 -6.52 -22.46
N VAL A 207 -20.67 -7.07 -22.57
CA VAL A 207 -20.45 -8.52 -22.68
C VAL A 207 -20.96 -9.25 -21.42
N VAL A 208 -20.74 -8.70 -20.24
CA VAL A 208 -21.22 -9.29 -18.97
C VAL A 208 -22.74 -9.17 -18.85
N GLU A 209 -23.35 -8.08 -19.30
CA GLU A 209 -24.80 -7.90 -19.34
C GLU A 209 -25.48 -8.88 -20.31
N LEU A 210 -24.93 -9.06 -21.51
CA LEU A 210 -25.39 -10.08 -22.45
C LEU A 210 -25.33 -11.49 -21.87
N LEU A 211 -24.21 -11.80 -21.19
CA LEU A 211 -24.05 -13.08 -20.50
C LEU A 211 -25.13 -13.24 -19.42
N ASN A 212 -25.35 -12.21 -18.60
CA ASN A 212 -26.42 -12.20 -17.59
C ASN A 212 -27.81 -12.42 -18.21
N CYS A 213 -28.16 -11.69 -19.27
CA CYS A 213 -29.46 -11.80 -19.93
C CYS A 213 -29.71 -13.21 -20.48
N ARG A 214 -28.75 -13.81 -21.19
CA ARG A 214 -28.89 -15.18 -21.73
C ARG A 214 -28.90 -16.26 -20.64
N LEU A 215 -28.37 -15.96 -19.45
CA LEU A 215 -28.42 -16.87 -18.31
C LEU A 215 -29.73 -16.75 -17.52
N LYS A 216 -30.45 -15.62 -17.57
CA LYS A 216 -31.73 -15.41 -16.87
C LYS A 216 -32.82 -16.39 -17.31
N ASP A 217 -32.76 -16.82 -18.56
CA ASP A 217 -33.73 -17.76 -19.14
C ASP A 217 -33.60 -19.18 -18.54
N LYS A 218 -32.49 -19.48 -17.85
CA LYS A 218 -32.25 -20.75 -17.18
C LYS A 218 -32.62 -20.64 -15.70
N GLN A 219 -33.82 -21.10 -15.34
CA GLN A 219 -34.31 -21.03 -13.95
C GLN A 219 -33.84 -22.18 -13.05
N GLU A 220 -33.41 -23.30 -13.62
CA GLU A 220 -32.96 -24.47 -12.88
C GLU A 220 -31.59 -24.23 -12.23
N GLY A 221 -31.43 -24.71 -11.00
CA GLY A 221 -30.16 -24.67 -10.29
C GLY A 221 -29.14 -25.59 -10.95
N CYS A 222 -27.91 -25.11 -11.14
CA CYS A 222 -26.84 -25.89 -11.75
C CYS A 222 -25.57 -25.85 -10.91
N GLU A 223 -24.72 -26.86 -11.10
CA GLU A 223 -23.39 -26.95 -10.50
C GLU A 223 -22.40 -26.04 -11.24
N ALA A 224 -21.31 -25.67 -10.58
CA ALA A 224 -20.42 -24.63 -11.10
C ALA A 224 -19.70 -25.03 -12.41
N ASN A 225 -19.43 -26.32 -12.64
CA ASN A 225 -18.89 -26.82 -13.91
C ASN A 225 -19.90 -26.75 -15.07
N GLN A 226 -21.18 -27.01 -14.78
CA GLN A 226 -22.27 -26.86 -15.75
C GLN A 226 -22.50 -25.39 -16.08
N PHE A 227 -22.37 -24.51 -15.08
CA PHE A 227 -22.36 -23.07 -15.28
C PHE A 227 -21.20 -22.63 -16.19
N LEU A 228 -19.97 -23.05 -15.89
CA LEU A 228 -18.78 -22.68 -16.69
C LEU A 228 -18.89 -23.12 -18.15
N SER A 229 -19.32 -24.35 -18.40
CA SER A 229 -19.53 -24.84 -19.76
C SER A 229 -20.62 -24.04 -20.50
N THR A 230 -21.72 -23.72 -19.82
CA THR A 230 -22.78 -22.85 -20.37
C THR A 230 -22.26 -21.45 -20.68
N ALA A 231 -21.56 -20.81 -19.74
CA ALA A 231 -21.03 -19.47 -19.89
C ALA A 231 -19.98 -19.39 -21.02
N ASN A 232 -19.14 -20.42 -21.16
CA ASN A 232 -18.19 -20.52 -22.26
C ASN A 232 -18.89 -20.67 -23.62
N SER A 233 -19.96 -21.47 -23.70
CA SER A 233 -20.78 -21.57 -24.92
C SER A 233 -21.37 -20.22 -25.31
N ILE A 234 -22.02 -19.54 -24.36
CA ILE A 234 -22.61 -18.21 -24.59
C ILE A 234 -21.54 -17.20 -25.04
N THR A 235 -20.37 -17.22 -24.40
CA THR A 235 -19.27 -16.30 -24.75
C THR A 235 -18.65 -16.63 -26.11
N ASN A 236 -18.66 -17.90 -26.54
CA ASN A 236 -18.30 -18.29 -27.91
C ASN A 236 -19.32 -17.77 -28.93
N ASP A 237 -20.62 -17.86 -28.62
CA ASP A 237 -21.68 -17.34 -29.51
C ASP A 237 -21.57 -15.81 -29.65
N ILE A 238 -21.31 -15.09 -28.56
CA ILE A 238 -21.03 -13.64 -28.58
C ILE A 238 -19.81 -13.35 -29.46
N SER A 239 -18.75 -14.17 -29.37
CA SER A 239 -17.56 -14.02 -30.22
C SER A 239 -17.86 -14.19 -31.70
N VAL A 240 -18.75 -15.12 -32.08
CA VAL A 240 -19.18 -15.29 -33.48
C VAL A 240 -19.96 -14.07 -33.96
N GLN A 241 -20.86 -13.54 -33.13
CA GLN A 241 -21.61 -12.31 -33.44
C GLN A 241 -20.68 -11.12 -33.64
N PHE A 242 -19.66 -10.95 -32.79
CA PHE A 242 -18.70 -9.86 -32.91
C PHE A 242 -17.83 -9.99 -34.16
N ASN A 243 -17.41 -11.21 -34.52
CA ASN A 243 -16.67 -11.44 -35.76
C ASN A 243 -17.51 -11.09 -37.00
N ASN A 244 -18.79 -11.50 -37.02
CA ASN A 244 -19.70 -11.16 -38.11
C ASN A 244 -19.90 -9.64 -38.24
N PHE A 245 -20.06 -8.94 -37.11
CA PHE A 245 -20.14 -7.48 -37.07
C PHE A 245 -18.88 -6.83 -37.67
N LEU A 246 -17.69 -7.26 -37.22
CA LEU A 246 -16.41 -6.74 -37.68
C LEU A 246 -16.15 -7.01 -39.16
N ASP A 247 -16.55 -8.16 -39.68
CA ASP A 247 -16.42 -8.50 -41.10
C ASP A 247 -17.28 -7.56 -41.97
N ILE A 248 -18.48 -7.21 -41.51
CA ILE A 248 -19.34 -6.23 -42.18
C ILE A 248 -18.74 -4.82 -42.07
N SER A 249 -18.21 -4.44 -40.89
CA SER A 249 -17.51 -3.16 -40.72
C SER A 249 -16.30 -3.03 -41.66
N LYS A 250 -15.55 -4.12 -41.88
CA LYS A 250 -14.43 -4.14 -42.84
C LYS A 250 -14.89 -4.03 -44.29
N LYS A 251 -16.03 -4.63 -44.65
CA LYS A 251 -16.61 -4.44 -46.00
C LYS A 251 -17.01 -2.99 -46.25
N PHE A 252 -17.44 -2.24 -45.23
CA PHE A 252 -17.70 -0.81 -45.35
C PHE A 252 -16.46 -0.01 -45.74
N LEU A 253 -15.26 -0.37 -45.25
CA LEU A 253 -14.01 0.30 -45.64
C LEU A 253 -13.85 0.28 -47.18
N THR A 254 -14.14 -0.87 -47.79
CA THR A 254 -14.04 -1.08 -49.25
C THR A 254 -15.16 -0.41 -50.09
N SER A 255 -16.15 0.24 -49.45
CA SER A 255 -17.27 0.90 -50.16
C SER A 255 -16.87 2.17 -50.91
N GLY A 256 -15.73 2.77 -50.58
CA GLY A 256 -15.25 4.02 -51.20
C GLY A 256 -16.02 5.27 -50.77
N GLU A 257 -16.88 5.18 -49.76
CA GLU A 257 -17.64 6.30 -49.20
C GLU A 257 -16.72 7.43 -48.69
N LYS A 258 -17.18 8.67 -48.87
CA LYS A 258 -16.48 9.90 -48.47
C LYS A 258 -17.44 10.86 -47.78
N GLY A 259 -16.91 11.73 -46.93
CA GLY A 259 -17.67 12.79 -46.29
C GLY A 259 -16.98 13.35 -45.05
N SER A 260 -17.69 14.20 -44.32
CA SER A 260 -17.29 14.57 -42.96
C SER A 260 -17.38 13.36 -42.01
N LEU A 261 -16.72 13.43 -40.85
CA LEU A 261 -16.81 12.41 -39.79
C LEU A 261 -18.27 12.11 -39.40
N VAL A 262 -19.11 13.14 -39.34
CA VAL A 262 -20.54 13.00 -39.02
C VAL A 262 -21.27 12.25 -40.14
N GLU A 263 -21.03 12.61 -41.40
CA GLU A 263 -21.63 11.92 -42.55
C GLU A 263 -21.18 10.47 -42.66
N LEU A 264 -19.87 10.20 -42.50
CA LEU A 264 -19.32 8.85 -42.55
C LEU A 264 -19.84 7.97 -41.41
N THR A 265 -19.97 8.49 -40.19
CA THR A 265 -20.52 7.71 -39.07
C THR A 265 -22.01 7.40 -39.25
N VAL A 266 -22.79 8.31 -39.86
CA VAL A 266 -24.19 8.04 -40.24
C VAL A 266 -24.27 6.99 -41.36
N LYS A 267 -23.41 7.11 -42.40
CA LYS A 267 -23.34 6.14 -43.49
C LYS A 267 -22.92 4.76 -42.99
N LEU A 268 -21.93 4.68 -42.10
CA LEU A 268 -21.50 3.44 -41.45
C LEU A 268 -22.65 2.81 -40.65
N ARG A 269 -23.36 3.60 -39.82
CA ARG A 269 -24.52 3.12 -39.06
C ARG A 269 -25.60 2.55 -39.97
N ASN A 270 -25.95 3.28 -41.03
CA ASN A 270 -26.95 2.83 -42.01
C ASN A 270 -26.49 1.57 -42.75
N TYR A 271 -25.20 1.48 -43.10
CA TYR A 271 -24.62 0.31 -43.75
C TYR A 271 -24.69 -0.93 -42.85
N LEU A 272 -24.36 -0.78 -41.56
CA LEU A 272 -24.46 -1.85 -40.56
C LEU A 272 -25.92 -2.29 -40.38
N ASN A 273 -26.85 -1.34 -40.22
CA ASN A 273 -28.28 -1.62 -40.05
C ASN A 273 -28.94 -2.27 -41.29
N ASN A 274 -28.46 -1.97 -42.50
CA ASN A 274 -29.00 -2.54 -43.73
C ASN A 274 -28.41 -3.92 -44.06
N SER A 275 -27.16 -4.18 -43.65
CA SER A 275 -26.46 -5.44 -43.92
C SER A 275 -26.77 -6.52 -42.89
N LEU A 276 -27.24 -6.12 -41.70
CA LEU A 276 -27.67 -6.99 -40.62
C LEU A 276 -29.21 -6.97 -40.59
N SER A 277 -29.86 -8.09 -40.86
CA SER A 277 -31.32 -8.20 -40.69
C SER A 277 -31.73 -7.74 -39.29
N MET A 278 -32.84 -6.98 -39.19
CA MET A 278 -33.38 -6.24 -38.02
C MET A 278 -33.53 -7.00 -36.67
N GLU A 279 -33.06 -8.23 -36.50
CA GLU A 279 -33.45 -9.12 -35.40
C GLU A 279 -32.50 -9.17 -34.19
N SER A 280 -31.48 -8.32 -34.04
CA SER A 280 -30.78 -8.27 -32.75
C SER A 280 -30.42 -6.86 -32.31
N GLU A 281 -31.09 -6.42 -31.24
CA GLU A 281 -30.80 -5.23 -30.43
C GLU A 281 -29.28 -5.08 -30.13
N ASN A 282 -28.57 -6.22 -30.09
CA ASN A 282 -27.14 -6.32 -29.84
C ASN A 282 -26.23 -5.55 -30.83
N TYR A 283 -26.62 -5.40 -32.10
CA TYR A 283 -25.75 -4.71 -33.08
C TYR A 283 -25.86 -3.18 -33.02
N THR A 284 -26.94 -2.66 -32.44
CA THR A 284 -27.13 -1.22 -32.27
C THR A 284 -26.11 -0.67 -31.28
N GLU A 285 -25.97 -1.30 -30.11
CA GLU A 285 -25.01 -0.89 -29.07
C GLU A 285 -23.56 -1.05 -29.54
N LEU A 286 -23.22 -2.15 -30.24
CA LEU A 286 -21.90 -2.33 -30.86
C LEU A 286 -21.59 -1.23 -31.89
N SER A 287 -22.59 -0.80 -32.66
CA SER A 287 -22.45 0.30 -33.61
C SER A 287 -22.19 1.62 -32.89
N GLU A 288 -22.81 1.84 -31.73
CA GLU A 288 -22.56 3.03 -30.91
C GLU A 288 -21.15 3.04 -30.30
N PHE A 289 -20.66 1.91 -29.78
CA PHE A 289 -19.29 1.79 -29.29
C PHE A 289 -18.27 2.04 -30.40
N LEU A 290 -18.49 1.48 -31.59
CA LEU A 290 -17.62 1.71 -32.74
C LEU A 290 -17.62 3.19 -33.15
N ILE A 291 -18.80 3.84 -33.22
CA ILE A 291 -18.90 5.27 -33.54
C ILE A 291 -18.23 6.14 -32.48
N LYS A 292 -18.38 5.80 -31.19
CA LYS A 292 -17.69 6.47 -30.08
C LYS A 292 -16.17 6.35 -30.25
N SER A 293 -15.67 5.16 -30.55
CA SER A 293 -14.25 4.90 -30.83
C SER A 293 -13.71 5.75 -31.99
N ILE A 294 -14.46 5.84 -33.08
CA ILE A 294 -14.08 6.66 -34.24
C ILE A 294 -14.04 8.15 -33.88
N LYS A 295 -15.04 8.65 -33.16
CA LYS A 295 -15.10 10.05 -32.72
C LYS A 295 -13.98 10.44 -31.76
N GLN A 296 -13.55 9.52 -30.89
CA GLN A 296 -12.49 9.77 -29.91
C GLN A 296 -11.08 9.68 -30.53
N SER A 297 -10.91 8.95 -31.63
CA SER A 297 -9.59 8.65 -32.21
C SER A 297 -9.15 9.59 -33.34
N LEU A 298 -10.06 10.33 -33.97
CA LEU A 298 -9.77 11.19 -35.12
C LEU A 298 -9.67 12.67 -34.76
N ILE A 299 -8.59 13.31 -35.22
CA ILE A 299 -8.37 14.76 -35.11
C ILE A 299 -8.95 15.50 -36.33
N GLU A 300 -8.87 14.88 -37.52
CA GLU A 300 -9.44 15.42 -38.76
C GLU A 300 -10.91 15.01 -38.89
N THR A 301 -11.79 15.99 -39.14
CA THR A 301 -13.24 15.80 -39.14
C THR A 301 -13.88 15.99 -40.52
N GLU A 302 -13.11 16.43 -41.52
CA GLU A 302 -13.59 16.78 -42.86
C GLU A 302 -12.84 15.98 -43.95
N ASN A 303 -13.52 15.73 -45.06
CA ASN A 303 -12.96 15.09 -46.27
C ASN A 303 -12.36 13.68 -46.07
N LEU A 304 -12.87 12.94 -45.09
CA LEU A 304 -12.43 11.60 -44.79
C LEU A 304 -12.93 10.59 -45.84
N ARG A 305 -12.14 9.53 -46.06
CA ARG A 305 -12.54 8.34 -46.83
C ARG A 305 -12.78 7.18 -45.88
N ALA A 306 -13.70 6.28 -46.22
CA ALA A 306 -13.99 5.09 -45.41
C ALA A 306 -12.72 4.28 -45.06
N ASN A 307 -11.80 4.08 -46.03
CA ASN A 307 -10.51 3.39 -45.79
C ASN A 307 -9.62 4.04 -44.71
N GLU A 308 -9.74 5.34 -44.45
CA GLU A 308 -8.95 6.03 -43.41
C GLU A 308 -9.40 5.64 -42.00
N LEU A 309 -10.55 4.95 -41.86
CA LEU A 309 -11.03 4.39 -40.59
C LEU A 309 -10.41 3.01 -40.27
N GLU A 310 -9.61 2.43 -41.17
CA GLU A 310 -9.10 1.06 -41.05
C GLU A 310 -8.33 0.81 -39.73
N SER A 311 -7.45 1.72 -39.35
CA SER A 311 -6.66 1.60 -38.11
C SER A 311 -7.55 1.57 -36.87
N ILE A 312 -8.62 2.37 -36.85
CA ILE A 312 -9.56 2.47 -35.73
C ILE A 312 -10.44 1.23 -35.66
N ILE A 313 -10.94 0.73 -36.80
CA ILE A 313 -11.72 -0.52 -36.84
C ILE A 313 -10.85 -1.71 -36.41
N ASN A 314 -9.56 -1.73 -36.79
CA ASN A 314 -8.63 -2.76 -36.35
C ASN A 314 -8.35 -2.67 -34.84
N TYR A 315 -8.12 -1.48 -34.30
CA TYR A 315 -7.97 -1.25 -32.85
C TYR A 315 -9.23 -1.68 -32.08
N PHE A 316 -10.42 -1.29 -32.55
CA PHE A 316 -11.70 -1.71 -31.98
C PHE A 316 -11.89 -3.24 -32.05
N SER A 317 -11.45 -3.87 -33.13
CA SER A 317 -11.43 -5.34 -33.24
C SER A 317 -10.54 -5.99 -32.19
N GLU A 318 -9.37 -5.42 -31.89
CA GLU A 318 -8.49 -5.91 -30.83
C GLU A 318 -9.12 -5.72 -29.45
N ILE A 319 -9.74 -4.57 -29.19
CA ILE A 319 -10.47 -4.33 -27.93
C ILE A 319 -11.56 -5.38 -27.73
N LEU A 320 -12.42 -5.62 -28.72
CA LEU A 320 -13.50 -6.61 -28.62
C LEU A 320 -12.96 -8.03 -28.33
N LYS A 321 -11.92 -8.44 -29.05
CA LYS A 321 -11.27 -9.75 -28.83
C LYS A 321 -10.65 -9.84 -27.44
N ASN A 322 -9.97 -8.79 -27.01
CA ASN A 322 -9.36 -8.71 -25.69
C ASN A 322 -10.42 -8.76 -24.58
N SER A 323 -11.53 -8.04 -24.71
CA SER A 323 -12.65 -8.06 -23.76
C SER A 323 -13.24 -9.47 -23.61
N ILE A 324 -13.50 -10.17 -24.72
CA ILE A 324 -13.97 -11.56 -24.68
C ILE A 324 -12.95 -12.49 -24.00
N ASN A 325 -11.67 -12.35 -24.35
CA ASN A 325 -10.60 -13.16 -23.76
C ASN A 325 -10.43 -12.89 -22.26
N LEU A 326 -10.57 -11.64 -21.82
CA LEU A 326 -10.56 -11.25 -20.42
C LEU A 326 -11.71 -11.92 -19.67
N THR A 327 -12.93 -11.89 -20.22
CA THR A 327 -14.10 -12.56 -19.64
C THR A 327 -13.86 -14.06 -19.49
N LYS A 328 -13.47 -14.76 -20.57
CA LYS A 328 -13.26 -16.23 -20.53
C LYS A 328 -12.16 -16.65 -19.55
N LYS A 329 -11.02 -15.94 -19.58
CA LYS A 329 -9.85 -16.28 -18.77
C LYS A 329 -10.08 -16.04 -17.28
N ASN A 330 -10.85 -15.02 -16.92
CA ASN A 330 -11.03 -14.62 -15.53
C ASN A 330 -12.28 -15.19 -14.88
N LEU A 331 -13.24 -15.72 -15.65
CA LEU A 331 -14.46 -16.32 -15.07
C LEU A 331 -14.14 -17.48 -14.10
N PRO A 332 -13.30 -18.48 -14.43
CA PRO A 332 -12.94 -19.54 -13.47
C PRO A 332 -12.22 -19.01 -12.22
N ARG A 333 -11.41 -17.95 -12.38
CA ARG A 333 -10.72 -17.29 -11.27
C ARG A 333 -11.70 -16.59 -10.33
N TYR A 334 -12.65 -15.84 -10.89
CA TYR A 334 -13.70 -15.20 -10.12
C TYR A 334 -14.55 -16.22 -9.36
N LEU A 335 -14.97 -17.32 -10.00
CA LEU A 335 -15.81 -18.33 -9.34
C LEU A 335 -15.11 -19.02 -8.16
N ARG A 336 -13.82 -19.33 -8.28
CA ARG A 336 -13.03 -19.89 -7.17
C ARG A 336 -12.92 -18.91 -6.00
N ARG A 337 -12.57 -17.65 -6.29
CA ARG A 337 -12.53 -16.56 -5.30
C ARG A 337 -13.89 -16.42 -4.62
N ARG A 338 -14.97 -16.34 -5.41
CA ARG A 338 -16.36 -16.25 -4.93
C ARG A 338 -16.69 -17.39 -3.97
N LYS A 339 -16.40 -18.63 -4.35
CA LYS A 339 -16.72 -19.79 -3.52
C LYS A 339 -15.98 -19.74 -2.19
N ILE A 340 -14.69 -19.40 -2.20
CA ILE A 340 -13.89 -19.30 -0.98
C ILE A 340 -14.40 -18.16 -0.06
N ILE A 341 -14.78 -17.02 -0.62
CA ILE A 341 -15.39 -15.93 0.16
C ILE A 341 -16.72 -16.34 0.78
N LEU A 342 -17.56 -17.08 0.05
CA LEU A 342 -18.81 -17.62 0.61
C LEU A 342 -18.55 -18.61 1.74
N LEU A 343 -17.58 -19.51 1.58
CA LEU A 343 -17.16 -20.43 2.64
C LEU A 343 -16.69 -19.68 3.89
N LEU A 344 -15.91 -18.61 3.72
CA LEU A 344 -15.49 -17.76 4.82
C LEU A 344 -16.67 -17.09 5.53
N ARG A 345 -17.65 -16.58 4.77
CA ARG A 345 -18.86 -15.96 5.34
C ARG A 345 -19.71 -16.96 6.11
N ASP A 346 -19.89 -18.16 5.58
CA ASP A 346 -20.69 -19.19 6.22
C ASP A 346 -19.98 -19.76 7.46
N PHE A 347 -18.66 -19.95 7.38
CA PHE A 347 -17.82 -20.28 8.54
C PHE A 347 -17.90 -19.22 9.64
N GLY A 348 -17.80 -17.94 9.26
CA GLY A 348 -17.95 -16.81 10.19
C GLY A 348 -19.32 -16.78 10.88
N LYS A 349 -20.42 -17.03 10.15
CA LYS A 349 -21.76 -17.11 10.74
C LYS A 349 -21.89 -18.22 11.79
N ILE A 350 -21.33 -19.40 11.51
CA ILE A 350 -21.34 -20.51 12.47
C ILE A 350 -20.59 -20.13 13.75
N LEU A 351 -19.41 -19.52 13.61
CA LEU A 351 -18.65 -19.03 14.76
C LEU A 351 -19.39 -17.93 15.53
N ASP A 352 -20.02 -16.98 14.84
CA ASP A 352 -20.84 -15.94 15.47
C ASP A 352 -22.01 -16.53 16.26
N GLU A 353 -22.65 -17.59 15.77
CA GLU A 353 -23.70 -18.31 16.49
C GLU A 353 -23.17 -19.01 17.75
N ILE A 354 -22.01 -19.64 17.68
CA ILE A 354 -21.34 -20.23 18.85
C ILE A 354 -21.05 -19.16 19.89
N PHE A 355 -20.46 -18.02 19.49
CA PHE A 355 -20.10 -16.96 20.42
C PHE A 355 -21.29 -16.15 20.94
N LYS A 356 -22.44 -16.13 20.24
CA LYS A 356 -23.68 -15.55 20.78
C LYS A 356 -24.19 -16.26 22.03
N GLY A 357 -23.90 -17.56 22.18
CA GLY A 357 -24.23 -18.35 23.36
C GLY A 357 -23.35 -18.06 24.59
N GLU A 358 -22.25 -17.32 24.41
CA GLU A 358 -21.31 -17.00 25.48
C GLU A 358 -21.76 -15.82 26.34
N GLN A 359 -21.14 -15.68 27.52
CA GLN A 359 -21.33 -14.51 28.36
C GLN A 359 -20.91 -13.21 27.64
N LYS A 360 -21.55 -12.10 28.00
CA LYS A 360 -21.36 -10.79 27.34
C LYS A 360 -19.89 -10.37 27.12
N PRO A 361 -18.97 -10.47 28.09
CA PRO A 361 -17.58 -10.07 27.87
C PRO A 361 -16.85 -10.96 26.88
N ALA A 362 -16.99 -12.29 27.03
CA ALA A 362 -16.43 -13.27 26.10
C ALA A 362 -16.97 -13.05 24.68
N ARG A 363 -18.29 -12.85 24.52
CA ARG A 363 -18.91 -12.58 23.21
C ARG A 363 -18.31 -11.35 22.52
N ILE A 364 -18.13 -10.25 23.24
CA ILE A 364 -17.61 -9.00 22.66
C ILE A 364 -16.14 -9.16 22.26
N LEU A 365 -15.35 -9.84 23.10
CA LEU A 365 -13.96 -10.09 22.82
C LEU A 365 -13.76 -11.08 21.66
N SER A 366 -14.57 -12.15 21.62
CA SER A 366 -14.63 -13.07 20.49
C SER A 366 -14.91 -12.33 19.18
N ASN A 367 -15.92 -11.45 19.15
CA ASN A 367 -16.24 -10.69 17.95
C ASN A 367 -15.06 -9.80 17.49
N LYS A 368 -14.37 -9.12 18.41
CA LYS A 368 -13.19 -8.30 18.08
C LYS A 368 -12.06 -9.14 17.46
N ILE A 369 -11.80 -10.34 18.00
CA ILE A 369 -10.78 -11.25 17.48
C ILE A 369 -11.23 -11.82 16.12
N MET A 370 -12.51 -12.20 15.98
CA MET A 370 -13.06 -12.74 14.74
C MET A 370 -13.09 -11.74 13.60
N GLU A 371 -13.37 -10.46 13.87
CA GLU A 371 -13.26 -9.39 12.86
C GLU A 371 -11.83 -9.30 12.32
N LYS A 372 -10.83 -9.30 13.21
CA LYS A 372 -9.41 -9.30 12.82
C LYS A 372 -9.02 -10.57 12.05
N PHE A 373 -9.48 -11.73 12.51
CA PHE A 373 -9.20 -13.02 11.86
C PHE A 373 -9.81 -13.12 10.47
N ASN A 374 -11.06 -12.66 10.30
CA ASN A 374 -11.72 -12.61 8.99
C ASN A 374 -10.98 -11.71 8.01
N LEU A 375 -10.52 -10.53 8.45
CA LEU A 375 -9.69 -9.65 7.62
C LEU A 375 -8.35 -10.29 7.24
N PHE A 376 -7.72 -10.97 8.19
CA PHE A 376 -6.48 -11.71 7.95
C PHE A 376 -6.69 -12.82 6.91
N LEU A 377 -7.71 -13.67 7.06
CA LEU A 377 -8.04 -14.72 6.09
C LEU A 377 -8.39 -14.15 4.72
N MET A 378 -9.17 -13.05 4.65
CA MET A 378 -9.43 -12.35 3.38
C MET A 378 -8.15 -11.91 2.68
N ASN A 379 -7.15 -11.47 3.43
CA ASN A 379 -5.85 -11.10 2.89
C ASN A 379 -5.12 -12.31 2.30
N GLN A 380 -5.13 -13.45 3.00
CA GLN A 380 -4.51 -14.70 2.55
C GLN A 380 -5.19 -15.29 1.31
N ILE A 381 -6.51 -15.19 1.23
CA ILE A 381 -7.31 -15.62 0.07
C ILE A 381 -6.85 -14.91 -1.20
N GLU A 382 -6.60 -13.60 -1.16
CA GLU A 382 -6.23 -12.85 -2.38
C GLU A 382 -4.84 -13.21 -2.93
N ILE A 383 -3.94 -13.72 -2.07
CA ILE A 383 -2.57 -14.13 -2.46
C ILE A 383 -2.41 -15.63 -2.69
N ASP A 384 -3.48 -16.40 -2.45
CA ASP A 384 -3.45 -17.85 -2.56
C ASP A 384 -3.12 -18.30 -4.01
N PRO A 385 -2.12 -19.18 -4.21
CA PRO A 385 -1.71 -19.62 -5.54
C PRO A 385 -2.82 -20.33 -6.32
N PHE A 386 -3.71 -21.04 -5.62
CA PHE A 386 -4.84 -21.72 -6.25
C PHE A 386 -5.83 -20.70 -6.82
N ILE A 387 -6.08 -19.57 -6.14
CA ILE A 387 -6.90 -18.47 -6.68
C ILE A 387 -6.21 -17.75 -7.84
N ILE A 388 -4.91 -17.47 -7.75
CA ILE A 388 -4.16 -16.73 -8.79
C ILE A 388 -3.96 -17.57 -10.07
N SER A 389 -3.90 -18.89 -9.95
CA SER A 389 -3.61 -19.80 -11.07
C SER A 389 -4.57 -19.62 -12.26
N LYS A 390 -4.11 -19.84 -13.49
CA LYS A 390 -4.95 -19.77 -14.71
C LYS A 390 -5.70 -21.08 -15.01
N SER A 391 -5.87 -21.96 -14.02
CA SER A 391 -6.52 -23.25 -14.24
C SER A 391 -7.98 -23.04 -14.69
N PRO A 392 -8.42 -23.68 -15.79
CA PRO A 392 -9.80 -23.59 -16.27
C PRO A 392 -10.78 -24.43 -15.44
N GLU A 393 -10.28 -25.39 -14.66
CA GLU A 393 -11.12 -26.36 -13.95
C GLU A 393 -11.61 -25.83 -12.61
N MET A 394 -12.90 -26.06 -12.35
CA MET A 394 -13.54 -25.80 -11.06
C MET A 394 -13.85 -27.13 -10.38
N ASN A 395 -13.13 -27.43 -9.31
CA ASN A 395 -13.36 -28.61 -8.49
C ASN A 395 -13.76 -28.15 -7.09
N GLU A 396 -15.05 -28.28 -6.75
CA GLU A 396 -15.60 -27.81 -5.47
C GLU A 396 -14.96 -28.53 -4.28
N GLU A 397 -14.73 -29.84 -4.35
CA GLU A 397 -14.04 -30.57 -3.29
C GLU A 397 -12.62 -30.03 -3.06
N LYS A 398 -11.90 -29.71 -4.14
CA LYS A 398 -10.58 -29.11 -4.06
C LYS A 398 -10.64 -27.72 -3.45
N ILE A 399 -11.64 -26.90 -3.80
CA ILE A 399 -11.85 -25.57 -3.21
C ILE A 399 -12.08 -25.68 -1.70
N VAL A 400 -12.92 -26.63 -1.26
CA VAL A 400 -13.17 -26.85 0.17
C VAL A 400 -11.91 -27.29 0.90
N LYS A 401 -11.11 -28.20 0.32
CA LYS A 401 -9.82 -28.61 0.88
C LYS A 401 -8.85 -27.43 1.01
N VAL A 402 -8.76 -26.59 -0.02
CA VAL A 402 -7.93 -25.37 -0.01
C VAL A 402 -8.40 -24.38 1.06
N PHE A 403 -9.72 -24.20 1.22
CA PHE A 403 -10.24 -23.34 2.29
C PHE A 403 -9.87 -23.87 3.68
N LYS A 404 -10.06 -25.17 3.93
CA LYS A 404 -9.69 -25.80 5.21
C LYS A 404 -8.18 -25.69 5.48
N SER A 405 -7.34 -25.94 4.49
CA SER A 405 -5.89 -25.79 4.65
C SER A 405 -5.50 -24.35 4.91
N LEU A 406 -6.10 -23.39 4.18
CA LEU A 406 -5.86 -21.96 4.38
C LEU A 406 -6.19 -21.54 5.81
N VAL A 407 -7.34 -21.95 6.37
CA VAL A 407 -7.69 -21.64 7.76
C VAL A 407 -6.70 -22.30 8.74
N ASN A 408 -6.39 -23.58 8.56
CA ASN A 408 -5.54 -24.33 9.50
C ASN A 408 -4.09 -23.87 9.51
N GLU A 409 -3.50 -23.61 8.35
CA GLU A 409 -2.10 -23.16 8.21
C GLU A 409 -1.89 -21.76 8.81
N ASN A 410 -2.90 -20.88 8.67
CA ASN A 410 -2.82 -19.50 9.13
C ASN A 410 -3.28 -19.31 10.59
N LEU A 411 -3.80 -20.36 11.22
CA LEU A 411 -4.37 -20.30 12.56
C LEU A 411 -3.29 -20.05 13.62
N GLU A 412 -2.16 -20.73 13.52
CA GLU A 412 -1.06 -20.54 14.46
C GLU A 412 -0.39 -19.18 14.30
N ASP A 413 -0.09 -18.79 13.07
CA ASP A 413 0.52 -17.49 12.75
C ASP A 413 -0.31 -16.32 13.29
N PHE A 414 -1.63 -16.32 13.06
CA PHE A 414 -2.50 -15.27 13.56
C PHE A 414 -2.52 -15.19 15.09
N PHE A 415 -2.73 -16.32 15.78
CA PHE A 415 -2.87 -16.32 17.24
C PHE A 415 -1.55 -16.08 17.99
N ASN A 416 -0.40 -16.27 17.33
CA ASN A 416 0.90 -15.85 17.87
C ASN A 416 1.04 -14.32 17.94
N GLU A 417 0.31 -13.58 17.09
CA GLU A 417 0.35 -12.11 17.03
C GLU A 417 -0.79 -11.44 17.81
N VAL A 418 -1.87 -12.15 18.14
CA VAL A 418 -3.00 -11.58 18.89
C VAL A 418 -2.60 -11.33 20.35
N VAL A 419 -2.51 -10.05 20.71
CA VAL A 419 -2.30 -9.62 22.09
C VAL A 419 -3.54 -8.88 22.60
N LEU A 420 -4.02 -9.29 23.77
CA LEU A 420 -5.05 -8.58 24.52
C LEU A 420 -4.42 -7.43 25.30
N ASP A 421 -4.97 -6.22 25.12
CA ASP A 421 -4.47 -5.00 25.74
C ASP A 421 -5.19 -4.68 27.08
N ILE A 422 -4.72 -3.65 27.79
CA ILE A 422 -5.34 -3.17 29.04
C ILE A 422 -6.83 -2.85 28.83
N ARG A 423 -7.19 -2.27 27.68
CA ARG A 423 -8.57 -1.88 27.40
C ARG A 423 -9.49 -3.08 27.31
N ASP A 424 -9.03 -4.17 26.70
CA ASP A 424 -9.76 -5.43 26.59
C ASP A 424 -9.99 -6.05 27.99
N LEU A 425 -8.97 -6.03 28.85
CA LEU A 425 -9.09 -6.54 30.22
C LEU A 425 -9.98 -5.66 31.11
N VAL A 426 -9.92 -4.33 30.96
CA VAL A 426 -10.83 -3.40 31.65
C VAL A 426 -12.29 -3.65 31.27
N PHE A 427 -12.55 -3.92 29.99
CA PHE A 427 -13.90 -4.26 29.52
C PHE A 427 -14.39 -5.60 30.09
N PHE A 428 -13.48 -6.57 30.18
CA PHE A 428 -13.76 -7.86 30.78
C PHE A 428 -14.09 -7.71 32.27
N ALA A 429 -13.25 -6.99 33.02
CA ALA A 429 -13.43 -6.72 34.44
C ALA A 429 -14.75 -5.98 34.74
N GLU A 430 -15.08 -4.93 33.98
CA GLU A 430 -16.36 -4.20 34.11
C GLU A 430 -17.57 -5.11 33.98
N SER A 431 -17.51 -6.11 33.08
CA SER A 431 -18.63 -7.01 32.82
C SER A 431 -18.78 -8.12 33.87
N MET A 432 -17.72 -8.40 34.63
CA MET A 432 -17.69 -9.41 35.69
C MET A 432 -18.00 -8.83 37.08
N MET A 433 -18.14 -7.51 37.19
CA MET A 433 -18.50 -6.86 38.45
C MET A 433 -19.85 -7.34 38.96
N GLU A 434 -19.89 -7.67 40.25
CA GLU A 434 -21.14 -8.00 40.95
C GLU A 434 -21.91 -6.73 41.33
N LYS A 435 -21.18 -5.62 41.56
CA LYS A 435 -21.74 -4.31 41.91
C LYS A 435 -22.06 -3.47 40.68
N ASP A 436 -22.98 -2.51 40.83
CA ASP A 436 -23.39 -1.64 39.72
C ASP A 436 -22.23 -0.76 39.22
N SER A 437 -21.69 -1.11 38.06
CA SER A 437 -20.58 -0.40 37.42
C SER A 437 -20.94 1.05 37.05
N LYS A 438 -22.23 1.42 37.02
CA LYS A 438 -22.66 2.81 36.77
C LYS A 438 -22.10 3.82 37.76
N VAL A 439 -21.83 3.40 39.00
CA VAL A 439 -21.30 4.28 40.05
C VAL A 439 -19.90 4.80 39.69
N ILE A 440 -19.05 3.94 39.13
CA ILE A 440 -17.65 4.27 38.76
C ILE A 440 -17.44 4.37 37.25
N ARG A 441 -18.51 4.44 36.45
CA ARG A 441 -18.46 4.36 34.99
C ARG A 441 -17.52 5.39 34.35
N ASN A 442 -17.53 6.62 34.85
CA ASN A 442 -16.65 7.68 34.34
C ASN A 442 -15.16 7.30 34.49
N HIS A 443 -14.82 6.59 35.57
CA HIS A 443 -13.45 6.13 35.83
C HIS A 443 -13.09 4.89 35.00
N ILE A 444 -14.03 3.96 34.82
CA ILE A 444 -13.84 2.82 33.92
C ILE A 444 -13.57 3.29 32.48
N GLU A 445 -14.33 4.28 31.99
CA GLU A 445 -14.08 4.87 30.67
C GLU A 445 -12.70 5.54 30.59
N LYS A 446 -12.22 6.15 31.68
CA LYS A 446 -10.86 6.68 31.77
C LYS A 446 -9.82 5.55 31.70
N PHE A 447 -10.01 4.43 32.39
CA PHE A 447 -9.10 3.27 32.32
C PHE A 447 -9.04 2.66 30.92
N LYS A 448 -10.17 2.57 30.20
CA LYS A 448 -10.22 2.07 28.81
C LYS A 448 -9.36 2.89 27.84
N LYS A 449 -9.15 4.18 28.14
CA LYS A 449 -8.35 5.10 27.30
C LYS A 449 -6.87 5.14 27.65
N PHE A 450 -6.46 4.54 28.78
CA PHE A 450 -5.11 4.68 29.35
C PHE A 450 -3.99 4.43 28.34
N SER A 451 -3.91 3.22 27.78
CA SER A 451 -2.82 2.85 26.85
C SER A 451 -2.76 3.78 25.63
N GLY A 452 -3.91 4.06 24.99
CA GLY A 452 -3.96 4.93 23.82
C GLY A 452 -3.61 6.39 24.11
N GLU A 453 -4.07 6.94 25.23
CA GLU A 453 -3.74 8.33 25.62
C GLU A 453 -2.29 8.49 26.05
N ILE A 454 -1.72 7.53 26.79
CA ILE A 454 -0.31 7.57 27.19
C ILE A 454 0.61 7.49 25.96
N GLN A 455 0.34 6.55 25.04
CA GLN A 455 1.10 6.44 23.80
C GLN A 455 0.98 7.73 22.96
N PHE A 456 -0.22 8.33 22.90
CA PHE A 456 -0.41 9.62 22.22
C PHE A 456 0.37 10.75 22.90
N LEU A 457 0.33 10.86 24.22
CA LEU A 457 1.00 11.90 24.99
C LEU A 457 2.53 11.80 24.87
N LEU A 458 3.09 10.60 24.90
CA LEU A 458 4.52 10.39 24.66
C LEU A 458 4.89 10.69 23.22
N GLY A 459 4.09 10.23 22.26
CA GLY A 459 4.24 10.65 20.87
C GLY A 459 4.19 12.17 20.72
N TYR A 460 3.35 12.87 21.49
CA TYR A 460 3.24 14.32 21.50
C TYR A 460 4.45 15.01 22.13
N ILE A 461 4.97 14.48 23.24
CA ILE A 461 6.22 14.93 23.88
C ILE A 461 7.37 14.79 22.87
N SER A 462 7.56 13.59 22.35
CA SER A 462 8.68 13.26 21.47
C SER A 462 8.54 13.82 20.05
N ARG A 463 7.41 14.44 19.66
CA ARG A 463 7.26 15.10 18.34
C ARG A 463 8.15 16.34 18.21
N TYR A 464 8.59 16.59 16.97
CA TYR A 464 9.31 17.81 16.58
C TYR A 464 8.64 19.10 17.08
N SER A 465 7.32 19.15 17.08
CA SER A 465 6.57 20.34 17.52
C SER A 465 6.70 20.69 19.01
N THR A 466 7.23 19.78 19.84
CA THR A 466 7.21 19.88 21.30
C THR A 466 8.61 19.89 21.89
N VAL A 467 9.37 18.78 21.85
CA VAL A 467 10.72 18.78 22.43
C VAL A 467 11.69 19.64 21.62
N ASN A 468 11.74 19.53 20.29
CA ASN A 468 12.66 20.36 19.51
C ASN A 468 12.35 21.85 19.68
N ARG A 469 11.06 22.21 19.82
CA ARG A 469 10.67 23.59 20.09
C ARG A 469 11.07 24.03 21.50
N PHE A 470 10.96 23.18 22.51
CA PHE A 470 11.48 23.46 23.85
C PHE A 470 12.98 23.74 23.81
N LEU A 471 13.75 22.91 23.10
CA LEU A 471 15.19 23.09 22.91
C LEU A 471 15.55 24.35 22.11
N LYS A 472 14.64 24.89 21.31
CA LYS A 472 14.83 26.17 20.59
C LYS A 472 14.48 27.39 21.43
N GLU A 473 13.46 27.29 22.29
CA GLU A 473 12.95 28.41 23.08
C GLU A 473 13.73 28.61 24.39
N GLU A 474 14.31 27.55 24.95
CA GLU A 474 15.09 27.64 26.19
C GLU A 474 16.59 27.80 25.88
N PRO A 475 17.28 28.79 26.48
CA PRO A 475 18.70 28.99 26.28
C PRO A 475 19.52 27.88 26.95
N ASP A 476 20.53 27.37 26.23
CA ASP A 476 21.36 26.23 26.66
C ASP A 476 22.05 26.48 28.02
N GLU A 477 22.39 27.74 28.34
CA GLU A 477 23.03 28.14 29.60
C GLU A 477 22.13 28.00 30.85
N GLU A 478 20.81 27.93 30.66
CA GLU A 478 19.83 27.86 31.75
C GLU A 478 19.50 26.44 32.18
N ILE A 479 19.93 25.41 31.43
CA ILE A 479 19.72 24.00 31.74
C ILE A 479 21.05 23.39 32.18
N LYS A 480 21.28 23.35 33.50
CA LYS A 480 22.55 22.90 34.08
C LYS A 480 22.54 21.47 34.58
N ASP A 481 21.35 20.89 34.77
CA ASP A 481 21.18 19.58 35.39
C ASP A 481 19.79 18.97 35.03
N PRO A 482 19.60 17.65 35.22
CA PRO A 482 18.34 16.96 34.94
C PRO A 482 17.12 17.52 35.69
N VAL A 483 17.29 18.06 36.90
CA VAL A 483 16.20 18.62 37.71
C VAL A 483 15.71 19.93 37.12
N THR A 484 16.63 20.80 36.71
CA THR A 484 16.34 22.06 36.06
C THR A 484 15.66 21.83 34.71
N PHE A 485 16.13 20.85 33.92
CA PHE A 485 15.47 20.41 32.68
C PHE A 485 14.03 19.96 32.94
N ALA A 486 13.82 19.04 33.88
CA ALA A 486 12.51 18.48 34.18
C ALA A 486 11.49 19.55 34.61
N ASN A 487 11.89 20.48 35.47
CA ASN A 487 11.02 21.55 35.97
C ASN A 487 10.61 22.53 34.87
N ARG A 488 11.56 22.93 34.01
CA ARG A 488 11.26 23.81 32.87
C ARG A 488 10.39 23.10 31.83
N PHE A 489 10.76 21.87 31.48
CA PHE A 489 10.00 21.06 30.53
C PHE A 489 8.57 20.80 31.02
N HIS A 490 8.38 20.52 32.32
CA HIS A 490 7.06 20.39 32.92
C HIS A 490 6.20 21.64 32.69
N ARG A 491 6.71 22.84 33.02
CA ARG A 491 5.97 24.10 32.85
C ARG A 491 5.67 24.40 31.38
N PHE A 492 6.62 24.11 30.50
CA PHE A 492 6.45 24.24 29.06
C PHE A 492 5.32 23.33 28.55
N LEU A 493 5.34 22.04 28.94
CA LEU A 493 4.36 21.06 28.52
C LEU A 493 2.97 21.35 29.10
N GLU A 494 2.88 21.72 30.39
CA GLU A 494 1.64 22.07 31.09
C GLU A 494 0.85 23.16 30.34
N ARG A 495 1.54 24.22 29.87
CA ARG A 495 0.93 25.30 29.07
C ARG A 495 0.35 24.79 27.75
N ARG A 496 0.99 23.80 27.13
CA ARG A 496 0.62 23.27 25.81
C ARG A 496 -0.47 22.22 25.86
N ILE A 497 -0.43 21.33 26.85
CA ILE A 497 -1.45 20.30 27.03
C ILE A 497 -2.71 20.83 27.73
N GLY A 498 -2.66 22.05 28.29
CA GLY A 498 -3.80 22.69 28.95
C GLY A 498 -5.06 22.76 28.08
N GLY A 499 -4.90 23.00 26.77
CA GLY A 499 -6.00 23.05 25.79
C GLY A 499 -6.42 21.68 25.23
N ILE A 500 -5.72 20.59 25.58
CA ILE A 500 -6.02 19.25 25.08
C ILE A 500 -6.95 18.54 26.08
N ASN A 501 -8.05 17.97 25.55
CA ASN A 501 -9.02 17.21 26.34
C ASN A 501 -8.62 15.73 26.41
N LEU A 502 -7.72 15.40 27.34
CA LEU A 502 -7.26 14.04 27.65
C LEU A 502 -7.39 13.77 29.14
N ASP A 503 -7.81 12.55 29.48
CA ASP A 503 -8.08 12.15 30.86
C ASP A 503 -6.78 11.89 31.65
N TRP A 504 -5.70 11.51 30.97
CA TRP A 504 -4.40 11.15 31.58
C TRP A 504 -3.29 12.21 31.44
N LYS A 505 -3.62 13.43 31.02
CA LYS A 505 -2.62 14.50 30.81
C LYS A 505 -1.87 14.93 32.09
N ASP A 506 -2.53 14.89 33.24
CA ASP A 506 -1.85 15.26 34.50
C ASP A 506 -0.92 14.14 34.97
N TYR A 507 -1.23 12.89 34.60
CA TYR A 507 -0.42 11.73 34.94
C TYR A 507 0.95 11.76 34.24
N ILE A 508 0.99 12.16 32.95
CA ILE A 508 2.27 12.32 32.24
C ILE A 508 3.11 13.46 32.83
N LEU A 509 2.47 14.51 33.37
CA LEU A 509 3.18 15.58 34.09
C LEU A 509 3.78 15.08 35.41
N GLU A 510 3.10 14.17 36.12
CA GLU A 510 3.68 13.50 37.30
C GLU A 510 4.95 12.71 36.93
N TRP A 511 4.99 12.05 35.78
CA TRP A 511 6.18 11.32 35.33
C TRP A 511 7.39 12.25 35.17
N ILE A 512 7.19 13.44 34.61
CA ILE A 512 8.27 14.43 34.45
C ILE A 512 8.76 14.92 35.81
N LYS A 513 7.87 15.12 36.79
CA LYS A 513 8.27 15.47 38.16
C LYS A 513 9.05 14.33 38.82
N ASP A 514 8.63 13.09 38.63
CA ASP A 514 9.29 11.92 39.20
C ASP A 514 10.69 11.71 38.60
N TYR A 515 10.87 12.02 37.32
CA TYR A 515 12.21 12.06 36.70
C TYR A 515 13.13 13.02 37.46
N GLY A 516 12.71 14.27 37.67
CA GLY A 516 13.49 15.24 38.45
C GLY A 516 13.77 14.76 39.88
N LYS A 517 12.81 14.06 40.52
CA LYS A 517 13.01 13.52 41.87
C LYS A 517 14.11 12.48 41.99
N LYS A 518 14.36 11.69 40.95
CA LYS A 518 15.45 10.70 40.95
C LYS A 518 16.81 11.34 41.20
N PHE A 519 16.99 12.58 40.78
CA PHE A 519 18.26 13.30 40.85
C PHE A 519 18.35 14.26 42.05
N PHE A 520 17.29 14.41 42.88
CA PHE A 520 17.37 15.23 44.10
C PHE A 520 18.29 14.65 45.18
N ASN A 521 18.53 13.33 45.17
CA ASN A 521 19.27 12.61 46.23
C ASN A 521 20.59 11.98 45.75
N VAL A 522 21.05 12.29 44.54
CA VAL A 522 22.30 11.73 44.02
C VAL A 522 23.46 12.60 44.53
N GLU A 523 24.30 12.03 45.41
CA GLU A 523 25.45 12.73 46.02
C GLU A 523 26.60 13.01 45.03
N GLU A 524 26.61 12.35 43.87
CA GLU A 524 27.61 12.56 42.83
C GLU A 524 27.28 13.79 41.98
N GLN A 525 28.06 14.85 42.15
CA GLN A 525 28.12 15.98 41.21
C GLN A 525 28.79 15.52 39.91
N ARG A 526 28.02 14.89 39.03
CA ARG A 526 28.39 14.69 37.63
C ARG A 526 28.07 15.97 36.85
N ASP A 527 29.01 16.46 36.05
CA ASP A 527 28.72 17.48 35.04
C ASP A 527 27.89 16.84 33.92
N TRP A 528 26.66 17.31 33.75
CA TRP A 528 25.73 16.84 32.72
C TRP A 528 25.76 17.79 31.52
N ASN A 529 25.82 17.24 30.31
CA ASN A 529 25.53 18.03 29.11
C ASN A 529 24.05 17.90 28.70
N LEU A 530 23.53 18.89 27.96
CA LEU A 530 22.11 18.93 27.58
C LEU A 530 21.68 17.71 26.73
N LYS A 531 22.59 17.15 25.90
CA LYS A 531 22.34 15.95 25.10
C LYS A 531 22.14 14.73 25.99
N GLU A 532 23.00 14.54 27.00
CA GLU A 532 22.93 13.45 27.98
C GLU A 532 21.65 13.55 28.79
N ILE A 533 21.27 14.75 29.25
CA ILE A 533 20.02 14.97 29.97
C ILE A 533 18.83 14.61 29.08
N TYR A 534 18.83 15.06 27.82
CA TYR A 534 17.76 14.77 26.87
C TYR A 534 17.65 13.27 26.59
N ASP A 535 18.76 12.59 26.29
CA ASP A 535 18.77 11.17 25.97
C ASP A 535 18.35 10.31 27.19
N ASP A 536 18.78 10.67 28.40
CA ASP A 536 18.36 10.01 29.64
C ASP A 536 16.87 10.25 29.96
N PHE A 537 16.38 11.48 29.76
CA PHE A 537 14.97 11.82 29.95
C PHE A 537 14.04 11.05 29.00
N ILE A 538 14.37 10.98 27.71
CA ILE A 538 13.60 10.23 26.73
C ILE A 538 13.64 8.73 27.05
N THR A 539 14.82 8.20 27.37
CA THR A 539 14.99 6.80 27.76
C THR A 539 14.13 6.46 28.99
N TYR A 540 14.08 7.35 29.99
CA TYR A 540 13.23 7.17 31.16
C TYR A 540 11.75 7.10 30.81
N LEU A 541 11.26 8.00 29.96
CA LEU A 541 9.86 8.02 29.55
C LEU A 541 9.48 6.77 28.76
N GLU A 542 10.32 6.33 27.84
CA GLU A 542 10.11 5.11 27.02
C GLU A 542 10.10 3.85 27.89
N GLN A 543 11.08 3.71 28.80
CA GLN A 543 11.12 2.57 29.72
C GLN A 543 9.91 2.53 30.66
N ARG A 544 9.47 3.70 31.15
CA ARG A 544 8.32 3.80 32.04
C ARG A 544 7.04 3.44 31.31
N GLU A 545 6.87 3.88 30.06
CA GLU A 545 5.74 3.48 29.23
C GLU A 545 5.70 1.98 28.96
N GLN A 546 6.81 1.41 28.49
CA GLN A 546 6.91 -0.03 28.21
C GLN A 546 6.64 -0.86 29.46
N LYS A 547 6.99 -0.36 30.65
CA LYS A 547 6.65 -0.99 31.91
C LYS A 547 5.15 -0.86 32.16
N GLU A 548 4.61 0.35 32.31
CA GLU A 548 3.25 0.60 32.78
C GLU A 548 2.13 0.20 31.78
N GLN A 549 2.46 0.01 30.50
CA GLN A 549 1.52 -0.54 29.50
C GLN A 549 1.33 -2.05 29.59
N LYS A 550 2.13 -2.77 30.39
CA LYS A 550 1.89 -4.19 30.63
C LYS A 550 0.66 -4.37 31.52
N CYS A 551 -0.21 -5.29 31.13
CA CYS A 551 -1.45 -5.61 31.83
C CYS A 551 -1.22 -5.91 33.33
N GLU A 552 -0.10 -6.57 33.64
CA GLU A 552 0.30 -7.01 34.97
C GLU A 552 0.67 -5.83 35.87
N THR A 553 1.45 -4.89 35.36
CA THR A 553 1.87 -3.68 36.11
C THR A 553 0.79 -2.62 36.18
N PHE A 554 -0.21 -2.65 35.29
CA PHE A 554 -1.34 -1.72 35.36
C PHE A 554 -2.13 -1.84 36.67
N ILE A 555 -2.03 -2.97 37.38
CA ILE A 555 -2.58 -3.12 38.74
C ILE A 555 -1.99 -2.06 39.69
N GLU A 556 -0.69 -1.81 39.63
CA GLU A 556 -0.01 -0.81 40.49
C GLU A 556 -0.55 0.60 40.21
N VAL A 557 -0.84 0.88 38.93
CA VAL A 557 -1.44 2.14 38.49
C VAL A 557 -2.88 2.26 39.02
N LEU A 558 -3.67 1.20 38.93
CA LEU A 558 -5.02 1.14 39.47
C LEU A 558 -5.04 1.34 40.98
N ASP A 559 -4.19 0.64 41.74
CA ASP A 559 -4.10 0.75 43.19
C ASP A 559 -3.79 2.19 43.63
N THR A 560 -2.77 2.79 43.01
CA THR A 560 -2.38 4.19 43.25
C THR A 560 -3.52 5.15 42.91
N TYR A 561 -4.21 4.91 41.80
CA TYR A 561 -5.33 5.74 41.36
C TYR A 561 -6.53 5.65 42.32
N ILE A 562 -6.88 4.44 42.75
CA ILE A 562 -8.00 4.18 43.66
C ILE A 562 -7.70 4.78 45.03
N ALA A 563 -6.48 4.62 45.55
CA ALA A 563 -6.06 5.21 46.82
C ALA A 563 -6.19 6.73 46.84
N LYS A 564 -5.89 7.41 45.72
CA LYS A 564 -6.01 8.87 45.59
C LYS A 564 -7.44 9.37 45.36
N ASN A 565 -8.27 8.63 44.62
CA ASN A 565 -9.56 9.13 44.10
C ASN A 565 -10.81 8.47 44.70
N SER A 566 -10.67 7.44 45.55
CA SER A 566 -11.85 6.77 46.13
C SER A 566 -12.58 7.64 47.15
N THR A 567 -13.90 7.74 47.00
CA THR A 567 -14.80 8.27 48.05
C THR A 567 -15.40 7.12 48.86
N GLU A 568 -15.93 7.37 50.06
CA GLU A 568 -16.59 6.33 50.87
C GLU A 568 -17.73 5.63 50.11
N LYS A 569 -18.40 6.34 49.20
CA LYS A 569 -19.53 5.83 48.41
C LYS A 569 -19.09 4.91 47.26
N ASP A 570 -17.93 5.16 46.68
CA ASP A 570 -17.46 4.46 45.46
C ASP A 570 -16.43 3.37 45.78
N ARG A 571 -15.83 3.40 46.98
CA ARG A 571 -14.74 2.53 47.43
C ARG A 571 -15.05 1.05 47.23
N GLU A 572 -16.27 0.65 47.55
CA GLU A 572 -16.72 -0.73 47.40
C GLU A 572 -16.78 -1.21 45.95
N ASN A 573 -17.14 -0.33 45.01
CA ASN A 573 -17.20 -0.64 43.58
C ASN A 573 -15.80 -0.63 42.96
N TYR A 574 -14.92 0.25 43.43
CA TYR A 574 -13.51 0.25 43.04
C TYR A 574 -12.79 -1.03 43.47
N LEU A 575 -13.03 -1.51 44.69
CA LEU A 575 -12.43 -2.75 45.18
C LEU A 575 -12.97 -3.98 44.44
N ASP A 576 -14.25 -3.99 44.07
CA ASP A 576 -14.81 -5.04 43.21
C ASP A 576 -14.14 -5.02 41.83
N PHE A 577 -14.09 -3.86 41.16
CA PHE A 577 -13.42 -3.71 39.87
C PHE A 577 -11.94 -4.13 39.91
N PHE A 578 -11.20 -3.72 40.94
CA PHE A 578 -9.79 -4.07 41.11
C PHE A 578 -9.59 -5.58 41.17
N LYS A 579 -10.40 -6.29 41.97
CA LYS A 579 -10.36 -7.75 42.07
C LYS A 579 -10.70 -8.43 40.74
N GLN A 580 -11.73 -7.95 40.05
CA GLN A 580 -12.10 -8.52 38.74
C GLN A 580 -11.00 -8.29 37.70
N TYR A 581 -10.32 -7.13 37.72
CA TYR A 581 -9.20 -6.86 36.83
C TYR A 581 -8.00 -7.77 37.12
N GLU A 582 -7.65 -7.96 38.40
CA GLU A 582 -6.58 -8.86 38.83
C GLU A 582 -6.84 -10.30 38.35
N LEU A 583 -8.06 -10.80 38.50
CA LEU A 583 -8.47 -12.11 37.98
C LEU A 583 -8.46 -12.18 36.44
N SER A 584 -8.68 -11.04 35.77
CA SER A 584 -8.74 -10.99 34.30
C SER A 584 -7.35 -11.06 33.64
N ILE A 585 -6.25 -10.96 34.39
CA ILE A 585 -4.90 -10.98 33.79
C ILE A 585 -4.60 -12.31 33.11
N GLU A 586 -5.01 -13.44 33.68
CA GLU A 586 -4.80 -14.78 33.10
C GLU A 586 -5.54 -14.97 31.76
N ILE A 587 -6.63 -14.22 31.56
CA ILE A 587 -7.44 -14.22 30.33
C ILE A 587 -6.62 -13.78 29.12
N LYS A 588 -5.61 -12.92 29.33
CA LYS A 588 -4.67 -12.46 28.28
C LYS A 588 -4.08 -13.64 27.50
N THR A 589 -3.77 -14.73 28.19
CA THR A 589 -3.16 -15.94 27.60
C THR A 589 -4.18 -17.02 27.30
N GLU A 590 -5.16 -17.24 28.18
CA GLU A 590 -6.10 -18.36 28.03
C GLU A 590 -7.16 -18.12 26.96
N PHE A 591 -7.62 -16.87 26.80
CA PHE A 591 -8.71 -16.57 25.88
C PHE A 591 -8.35 -16.73 24.39
N PRO A 592 -7.16 -16.28 23.92
CA PRO A 592 -6.73 -16.59 22.56
C PRO A 592 -6.66 -18.11 22.29
N ILE A 593 -6.17 -18.90 23.25
CA ILE A 593 -6.12 -20.36 23.15
C ILE A 593 -7.53 -20.95 23.05
N TYR A 594 -8.46 -20.46 23.87
CA TYR A 594 -9.87 -20.85 23.82
C TYR A 594 -10.50 -20.62 22.44
N ILE A 595 -10.33 -19.42 21.86
CA ILE A 595 -10.85 -19.10 20.53
C ILE A 595 -10.19 -19.97 19.46
N LYS A 596 -8.87 -20.15 19.52
CA LYS A 596 -8.12 -21.04 18.63
C LYS A 596 -8.71 -22.45 18.60
N GLN A 597 -8.96 -23.04 19.77
CA GLN A 597 -9.57 -24.39 19.87
C GLN A 597 -10.99 -24.43 19.29
N ARG A 598 -11.79 -23.39 19.48
CA ARG A 598 -13.14 -23.30 18.90
C ARG A 598 -13.11 -23.21 17.39
N ILE A 599 -12.20 -22.41 16.83
CA ILE A 599 -12.01 -22.30 15.37
C ILE A 599 -11.56 -23.64 14.80
N ASP A 600 -10.55 -24.26 15.40
CA ASP A 600 -10.00 -25.57 14.97
C ASP A 600 -11.06 -26.67 15.01
N LYS A 601 -11.84 -26.76 16.09
CA LYS A 601 -12.97 -27.70 16.14
C LYS A 601 -13.99 -27.42 15.04
N THR A 602 -14.38 -26.16 14.87
CA THR A 602 -15.43 -25.77 13.91
C THR A 602 -15.01 -26.04 12.47
N ILE A 603 -13.74 -25.76 12.09
CA ILE A 603 -13.27 -25.96 10.71
C ILE A 603 -13.14 -27.46 10.37
N ASN A 604 -12.80 -28.29 11.35
CA ASN A 604 -12.75 -29.74 11.18
C ASN A 604 -14.15 -30.34 11.01
N GLU A 605 -15.14 -29.85 11.76
CA GLU A 605 -16.56 -30.23 11.65
C GLU A 605 -17.29 -29.53 10.48
N PHE A 606 -16.67 -28.55 9.85
CA PHE A 606 -17.29 -27.75 8.78
C PHE A 606 -17.59 -28.64 7.56
N ASN A 607 -18.88 -28.90 7.36
CA ASN A 607 -19.37 -29.68 6.23
C ASN A 607 -20.01 -28.76 5.20
N VAL A 608 -19.62 -28.93 3.94
CA VAL A 608 -20.02 -28.04 2.84
C VAL A 608 -20.80 -28.85 1.83
N ASN A 609 -22.04 -28.45 1.58
CA ASN A 609 -22.83 -29.02 0.51
C ASN A 609 -22.44 -28.40 -0.84
N GLU A 610 -22.54 -29.18 -1.91
CA GLU A 610 -22.39 -28.67 -3.28
C GLU A 610 -23.40 -27.55 -3.56
N GLU A 611 -22.94 -26.51 -4.24
CA GLU A 611 -23.78 -25.36 -4.52
C GLU A 611 -24.63 -25.60 -5.76
N LYS A 612 -25.95 -25.57 -5.58
CA LYS A 612 -26.92 -25.65 -6.68
C LYS A 612 -27.77 -24.39 -6.70
N ILE A 613 -27.31 -23.41 -7.48
CA ILE A 613 -27.95 -22.09 -7.58
C ILE A 613 -28.26 -21.75 -9.04
N LYS A 614 -29.12 -20.73 -9.22
CA LYS A 614 -29.45 -20.19 -10.54
C LYS A 614 -28.17 -19.69 -11.24
N PRO A 615 -27.97 -19.97 -12.54
CA PRO A 615 -26.80 -19.56 -13.30
C PRO A 615 -26.41 -18.08 -13.14
N VAL A 616 -27.38 -17.17 -13.16
CA VAL A 616 -27.16 -15.71 -13.00
C VAL A 616 -26.52 -15.37 -11.65
N ASN A 617 -26.83 -16.13 -10.60
CA ASN A 617 -26.32 -15.88 -9.26
C ASN A 617 -24.85 -16.31 -9.09
N TYR A 618 -24.26 -17.00 -10.07
CA TYR A 618 -22.81 -17.25 -10.07
C TYR A 618 -22.00 -16.00 -10.41
N LEU A 619 -22.60 -15.01 -11.10
CA LEU A 619 -21.92 -13.78 -11.51
C LEU A 619 -21.93 -12.68 -10.44
N ASN A 620 -22.58 -12.92 -9.30
CA ASN A 620 -22.71 -11.97 -8.21
C ASN A 620 -22.65 -12.68 -6.86
N ILE A 621 -22.07 -12.03 -5.85
CA ILE A 621 -22.19 -12.44 -4.45
C ILE A 621 -23.25 -11.57 -3.78
N ASP A 622 -23.06 -10.25 -3.86
CA ASP A 622 -23.99 -9.21 -3.41
C ASP A 622 -23.94 -8.03 -4.41
N ASN A 623 -24.64 -6.92 -4.13
CA ASN A 623 -24.59 -5.69 -4.95
C ASN A 623 -23.17 -5.10 -5.12
N ASN A 624 -22.21 -5.46 -4.26
CA ASN A 624 -20.87 -4.88 -4.22
C ASN A 624 -19.76 -5.78 -4.81
N ASP A 625 -20.01 -7.08 -5.04
CA ASP A 625 -19.00 -8.03 -5.54
C ASP A 625 -19.54 -8.82 -6.74
N SER A 626 -19.53 -8.17 -7.90
CA SER A 626 -19.96 -8.70 -9.20
C SER A 626 -18.77 -9.10 -10.06
N PHE A 627 -19.01 -10.00 -11.02
CA PHE A 627 -17.98 -10.40 -11.98
C PHE A 627 -17.45 -9.23 -12.81
N TYR A 628 -18.32 -8.30 -13.20
CA TYR A 628 -17.90 -7.06 -13.87
C TYR A 628 -17.00 -6.21 -12.97
N GLY A 629 -17.39 -6.00 -11.71
CA GLY A 629 -16.57 -5.30 -10.72
C GLY A 629 -15.19 -5.95 -10.54
N PHE A 630 -15.15 -7.29 -10.51
CA PHE A 630 -13.90 -8.04 -10.46
C PHE A 630 -12.99 -7.76 -11.67
N LEU A 631 -13.52 -7.77 -12.90
CA LEU A 631 -12.76 -7.47 -14.12
C LEU A 631 -12.25 -6.03 -14.13
N ARG A 632 -13.11 -5.07 -13.77
CA ARG A 632 -12.78 -3.65 -13.74
C ARG A 632 -11.68 -3.33 -12.74
N GLU A 633 -11.79 -3.88 -11.53
CA GLU A 633 -10.82 -3.62 -10.45
C GLU A 633 -9.48 -4.36 -10.63
N ASN A 634 -9.49 -5.59 -11.16
CA ASN A 634 -8.29 -6.43 -11.20
C ASN A 634 -7.60 -6.54 -12.56
N GLU A 635 -8.31 -6.29 -13.66
CA GLU A 635 -7.78 -6.55 -15.01
C GLU A 635 -7.75 -5.30 -15.90
N LEU A 636 -8.69 -4.36 -15.76
CA LEU A 636 -8.70 -3.13 -16.55
C LEU A 636 -7.79 -2.03 -16.00
N LYS A 637 -7.75 -1.86 -14.68
CA LYS A 637 -6.88 -0.89 -14.03
C LYS A 637 -5.42 -1.28 -14.22
N TYR A 638 -4.67 -0.52 -15.02
CA TYR A 638 -3.29 -0.84 -15.40
C TYR A 638 -2.36 -0.99 -14.20
N PHE A 639 -2.53 -0.16 -13.17
CA PHE A 639 -1.71 -0.17 -11.96
C PHE A 639 -2.34 -0.96 -10.80
N SER A 640 -3.49 -1.64 -10.97
CA SER A 640 -4.17 -2.36 -9.88
C SER A 640 -3.39 -3.55 -9.31
N LYS A 641 -2.41 -4.04 -10.07
CA LYS A 641 -1.50 -5.13 -9.69
C LYS A 641 -0.22 -4.62 -9.03
N LEU A 642 0.00 -3.30 -9.00
CA LEU A 642 1.22 -2.70 -8.46
C LEU A 642 1.09 -2.35 -6.98
N LEU A 643 2.22 -2.40 -6.29
CA LEU A 643 2.34 -1.98 -4.89
C LEU A 643 2.94 -0.58 -4.81
N PRO A 644 2.34 0.35 -4.05
CA PRO A 644 2.90 1.68 -3.85
C PRO A 644 4.09 1.60 -2.88
N ARG A 645 5.29 1.43 -3.43
CA ARG A 645 6.56 1.39 -2.68
C ARG A 645 7.36 2.68 -2.89
N PRO A 646 7.18 3.72 -2.05
CA PRO A 646 8.03 4.91 -2.07
C PRO A 646 9.51 4.56 -2.00
N ILE A 647 10.38 5.27 -2.72
CA ILE A 647 11.83 5.08 -2.66
C ILE A 647 12.48 6.14 -1.77
N SER A 648 12.01 7.38 -1.88
CA SER A 648 12.50 8.50 -1.09
C SER A 648 11.42 9.56 -0.90
N LEU A 649 11.41 10.20 0.26
CA LEU A 649 10.65 11.41 0.53
C LEU A 649 11.62 12.52 0.92
N ILE A 650 11.47 13.69 0.30
CA ILE A 650 12.28 14.88 0.58
C ILE A 650 11.38 15.90 1.26
N LEU A 651 11.78 16.37 2.43
CA LEU A 651 11.09 17.38 3.22
C LEU A 651 11.99 18.61 3.31
N LYS A 652 11.45 19.77 2.94
CA LYS A 652 12.14 21.05 3.14
C LYS A 652 11.75 21.63 4.50
N HIS A 653 12.74 22.04 5.28
CA HIS A 653 12.52 22.73 6.55
C HIS A 653 12.07 24.17 6.30
N ASN A 654 11.05 24.62 7.04
CA ASN A 654 10.60 26.01 7.00
C ASN A 654 11.29 26.82 8.10
N LEU A 655 12.46 27.37 7.79
CA LEU A 655 13.24 28.19 8.72
C LEU A 655 12.60 29.59 8.90
N THR A 656 12.60 30.09 10.13
CA THR A 656 12.23 31.48 10.44
C THR A 656 13.28 32.47 9.91
N ASN A 657 12.99 33.77 9.94
CA ASN A 657 13.96 34.78 9.49
C ASN A 657 15.23 34.79 10.35
N ASP A 658 15.07 34.63 11.67
CA ASP A 658 16.21 34.57 12.60
C ASP A 658 17.02 33.28 12.38
N GLU A 659 16.35 32.14 12.18
CA GLU A 659 17.02 30.86 11.91
C GLU A 659 17.81 30.89 10.59
N LYS A 660 17.31 31.58 9.55
CA LYS A 660 18.02 31.71 8.26
C LYS A 660 19.39 32.38 8.39
N GLU A 661 19.65 33.13 9.45
CA GLU A 661 20.98 33.69 9.70
C GLU A 661 22.00 32.62 10.06
N SER A 662 21.57 31.51 10.66
CA SER A 662 22.41 30.36 11.03
C SER A 662 22.62 29.37 9.89
N PHE A 663 21.92 29.51 8.76
CA PHE A 663 22.02 28.60 7.61
C PHE A 663 22.53 29.31 6.33
N SER A 664 23.41 28.65 5.59
CA SER A 664 23.93 29.11 4.29
C SER A 664 22.97 28.77 3.14
N ALA A 665 22.14 27.74 3.30
CA ALA A 665 21.15 27.28 2.32
C ALA A 665 19.94 26.60 3.01
N ASP A 666 19.02 26.07 2.21
CA ASP A 666 17.85 25.34 2.71
C ASP A 666 18.24 24.01 3.40
N LEU A 667 17.68 23.75 4.58
CA LEU A 667 17.75 22.46 5.26
C LEU A 667 16.71 21.49 4.69
N PHE A 668 17.15 20.30 4.30
CA PHE A 668 16.34 19.21 3.81
C PHE A 668 16.50 17.97 4.68
N HIS A 669 15.38 17.29 4.94
CA HIS A 669 15.38 15.93 5.49
C HIS A 669 14.95 14.95 4.41
N VAL A 670 15.67 13.85 4.27
CA VAL A 670 15.40 12.81 3.28
C VAL A 670 15.15 11.48 3.98
N LEU A 671 13.95 10.93 3.82
CA LEU A 671 13.60 9.59 4.26
C LEU A 671 13.80 8.63 3.08
N LYS A 672 14.80 7.76 3.15
CA LYS A 672 15.06 6.73 2.12
C LYS A 672 14.48 5.38 2.54
N PHE A 673 13.58 4.86 1.72
CA PHE A 673 12.88 3.61 1.94
C PHE A 673 13.65 2.47 1.27
N ARG A 674 13.89 1.39 2.01
CA ARG A 674 14.54 0.16 1.53
C ARG A 674 13.68 -1.03 1.93
N TYR A 675 13.17 -1.75 0.94
CA TYR A 675 12.38 -2.95 1.15
C TYR A 675 13.28 -4.17 1.07
N TRP A 676 13.23 -5.04 2.08
CA TRP A 676 13.93 -6.32 2.07
C TRP A 676 12.90 -7.45 2.13
N GLY A 677 12.91 -8.33 1.13
CA GLY A 677 11.86 -9.36 1.01
C GLY A 677 10.46 -8.76 0.82
N VAL A 678 9.43 -9.51 1.25
CA VAL A 678 8.02 -9.12 1.10
C VAL A 678 7.51 -8.30 2.29
N ASN A 679 7.99 -8.61 3.51
CA ASN A 679 7.38 -8.16 4.76
C ASN A 679 8.28 -7.25 5.61
N SER A 680 9.40 -6.73 5.09
CA SER A 680 10.26 -5.84 5.88
C SER A 680 10.64 -4.53 5.17
N LEU A 681 10.64 -3.47 5.95
CA LEU A 681 10.91 -2.10 5.56
C LEU A 681 11.96 -1.49 6.47
N GLN A 682 13.05 -1.03 5.87
CA GLN A 682 14.04 -0.19 6.52
C GLN A 682 13.95 1.22 5.96
N ILE A 683 13.95 2.22 6.83
CA ILE A 683 13.95 3.63 6.43
C ILE A 683 15.17 4.29 7.05
N GLU A 684 15.98 4.94 6.23
CA GLU A 684 17.09 5.77 6.67
C GLU A 684 16.63 7.23 6.65
N ILE A 685 16.87 7.95 7.75
CA ILE A 685 16.55 9.36 7.89
C ILE A 685 17.86 10.13 7.78
N LEU A 686 17.92 10.98 6.78
CA LEU A 686 19.10 11.75 6.40
C LEU A 686 18.78 13.24 6.42
N ASP A 687 19.79 14.08 6.59
CA ASP A 687 19.69 15.51 6.31
C ASP A 687 21.01 16.05 5.74
N ASN A 688 20.95 17.28 5.22
CA ASN A 688 22.11 18.02 4.74
C ASN A 688 22.63 19.02 5.77
N PHE A 689 22.33 18.85 7.07
CA PHE A 689 22.59 19.86 8.10
C PHE A 689 24.06 20.30 8.13
N LYS A 690 24.98 19.34 8.01
CA LYS A 690 26.43 19.56 7.96
C LYS A 690 26.87 20.53 6.86
N GLU A 691 26.22 20.47 5.71
CA GLU A 691 26.57 21.28 4.53
C GLU A 691 25.97 22.69 4.59
N VAL A 692 24.90 22.87 5.37
CA VAL A 692 24.12 24.11 5.35
C VAL A 692 24.19 24.93 6.64
N HIS A 693 24.63 24.37 7.76
CA HIS A 693 24.74 25.11 9.03
C HIS A 693 26.04 25.94 9.07
N ARG A 694 25.93 27.26 9.27
CA ARG A 694 27.06 28.20 9.12
C ARG A 694 28.15 28.04 10.16
N GLU A 695 27.84 27.62 11.38
CA GLU A 695 28.87 27.38 12.40
C GLU A 695 29.77 26.20 12.02
N TRP A 696 29.23 25.19 11.34
CA TRP A 696 30.01 24.04 10.87
C TRP A 696 30.86 24.38 9.63
N MET A 697 30.33 25.17 8.70
CA MET A 697 31.08 25.70 7.57
C MET A 697 32.29 26.56 7.96
N LYS A 698 32.40 27.00 9.23
CA LYS A 698 33.58 27.70 9.76
C LYS A 698 34.65 26.76 10.33
N GLU A 699 34.30 25.52 10.66
CA GLU A 699 35.21 24.50 11.22
C GLU A 699 35.76 23.52 10.16
N LEU A 700 35.17 23.50 8.96
CA LEU A 700 35.72 22.89 7.73
C LEU A 700 36.69 23.87 7.02
#